data_AF-A0A434IEU9-F1
#
_entry.id   AF-A0A434IEU9-F1
#
_cell.length_a   1.000
_cell.length_b   1.000
_cell.length_c   1.000
_cell.angle_alpha   90.00
_cell.angle_beta   90.00
_cell.angle_gamma   90.00
#
_symmetry.space_group_name_H-M   'P 1'
#
loop_
_entity.id
_entity.type
_entity.pdbx_description
1 polymer ?
#
loop_
_entity_poly.entity_id
_entity_poly.type
_entity_poly.pdbx_seq_one_letter_code
_entity_poly.pdbx_strand_id
1 'polypeptide(L)'
;MLSFCEELPILGLDILRNSTPHLAETVVFVRGERLRFRRDWSITHRRYCPRCIKESSHHRFWFDLVVSRYCPLHDLELRSDKNGMIWAWGRSEPSPEINEKPIVSSAGAFSRYLGGRLGVGEPFHVLQLDRLELDDAIYLCIVIGNVLLYGWRKALPKRGWLEAKQTAVERGFEFLANGLSIEDLCEQYLRSTPYLVSGKFTCTDTPKVLGWLHSAKRNTIHGQGIAPLRDCIDRLVVEYGACRRLSRKFPPSQVERNTAAAVARLGLSRAELHKIASWNPDKEPRSGVTESHDVSVNAIAQKAKLLCSPKKAASIVGVTPKQLALLCKSGLVNAVFGMSPKSRSLYERKVLEQLVSRALSRHTGDPNICEGLTLDQFRAKALCSYPNAVKLVLDGKVGVSGLSEGGCGLSKLRLVPPLPAWKSGRTARFLVRRKLAPPGYLTLAKAASLMSVPPHVIAKLARIGAIEHTVTGKRISSVAQASVEAFASHHVTAKAVAVQLGCATAKAARKLRDMGVPVHFDRKQAGACFLKRRDVEAVIGGPLQHGKASIFFDGLQKAILRSEFAHHLEWIPGYSYALLTGMGGKVRVSVELGADNDTVRLVLPFKGVRSQRVLRASVEELVGVWPQAHVTTLQDGNAALAEEHRLPQMAGFDPSVFSWIESRVLSIRAVLGRR
;
A
#
# COMPACT_ATOMS: atom_id res chain seq x y z
N MET A 1 -31.15 -33.71 8.87
CA MET A 1 -32.63 -33.66 8.80
C MET A 1 -33.13 -34.37 7.56
N LEU A 2 -32.73 -33.98 6.34
CA LEU A 2 -33.11 -34.74 5.13
C LEU A 2 -32.66 -36.20 5.19
N SER A 3 -31.42 -36.47 5.60
CA SER A 3 -30.90 -37.83 5.83
C SER A 3 -31.76 -38.66 6.78
N PHE A 4 -32.33 -38.04 7.82
CA PHE A 4 -33.24 -38.69 8.74
C PHE A 4 -34.61 -38.96 8.10
N CYS A 5 -35.14 -38.02 7.32
CA CYS A 5 -36.39 -38.22 6.60
C CYS A 5 -36.28 -39.30 5.52
N GLU A 6 -35.09 -39.50 4.95
CA GLU A 6 -34.80 -40.54 3.95
C GLU A 6 -34.84 -41.96 4.55
N GLU A 7 -34.70 -42.11 5.86
CA GLU A 7 -34.83 -43.38 6.57
C GLU A 7 -36.31 -43.77 6.81
N LEU A 8 -37.25 -42.84 6.61
CA LEU A 8 -38.68 -43.06 6.82
C LEU A 8 -39.37 -43.45 5.50
N PRO A 9 -40.37 -44.34 5.52
CA PRO A 9 -41.12 -44.76 4.32
C PRO A 9 -42.14 -43.68 3.90
N ILE A 10 -41.65 -42.49 3.55
CA ILE A 10 -42.48 -41.34 3.15
C ILE A 10 -42.79 -41.44 1.66
N LEU A 11 -44.08 -41.57 1.31
CA LEU A 11 -44.54 -41.41 -0.07
C LEU A 11 -44.19 -39.99 -0.57
N GLY A 12 -43.49 -39.91 -1.70
CA GLY A 12 -43.06 -38.62 -2.28
C GLY A 12 -41.74 -38.08 -1.71
N LEU A 13 -40.86 -38.95 -1.17
CA LEU A 13 -39.53 -38.56 -0.70
C LEU A 13 -38.73 -37.74 -1.74
N ASP A 14 -38.88 -38.03 -3.03
CA ASP A 14 -38.25 -37.25 -4.11
C ASP A 14 -38.73 -35.80 -4.16
N ILE A 15 -40.02 -35.55 -3.88
CA ILE A 15 -40.59 -34.20 -3.82
C ILE A 15 -39.99 -33.44 -2.63
N LEU A 16 -39.87 -34.11 -1.47
CA LEU A 16 -39.24 -33.55 -0.29
C LEU A 16 -37.76 -33.24 -0.54
N ARG A 17 -37.01 -34.19 -1.12
CA ARG A 17 -35.60 -34.03 -1.48
C ARG A 17 -35.39 -32.85 -2.42
N ASN A 18 -36.19 -32.77 -3.49
CA ASN A 18 -36.10 -31.68 -4.45
C ASN A 18 -36.48 -30.32 -3.85
N SER A 19 -37.48 -30.29 -2.96
CA SER A 19 -37.97 -29.05 -2.33
C SER A 19 -37.12 -28.60 -1.14
N THR A 20 -36.19 -29.43 -0.66
CA THR A 20 -35.30 -29.10 0.46
C THR A 20 -34.09 -28.30 -0.05
N PRO A 21 -33.88 -27.06 0.43
CA PRO A 21 -32.73 -26.25 0.02
C PRO A 21 -31.40 -26.90 0.46
N HIS A 22 -30.48 -27.08 -0.48
CA HIS A 22 -29.14 -27.59 -0.20
C HIS A 22 -28.14 -26.44 -0.07
N LEU A 23 -27.58 -26.26 1.13
CA LEU A 23 -26.63 -25.19 1.44
C LEU A 23 -25.20 -25.62 1.08
N ALA A 24 -24.51 -24.82 0.26
CA ALA A 24 -23.09 -24.99 -0.05
C ALA A 24 -22.36 -23.65 0.10
N GLU A 25 -21.54 -23.49 1.15
CA GLU A 25 -20.80 -22.27 1.50
C GLU A 25 -21.63 -20.97 1.41
N THR A 26 -21.62 -20.31 0.25
CA THR A 26 -22.29 -19.02 -0.03
C THR A 26 -23.48 -19.12 -1.00
N VAL A 27 -23.80 -20.32 -1.47
CA VAL A 27 -24.89 -20.60 -2.41
C VAL A 27 -25.89 -21.59 -1.82
N VAL A 28 -27.12 -21.53 -2.33
CA VAL A 28 -28.21 -22.45 -2.00
C VAL A 28 -28.73 -23.02 -3.30
N PHE A 29 -28.88 -24.34 -3.35
CA PHE A 29 -29.54 -25.01 -4.47
C PHE A 29 -30.96 -25.37 -4.06
N VAL A 30 -31.92 -24.98 -4.89
CA VAL A 30 -33.35 -25.30 -4.69
C VAL A 30 -33.85 -25.88 -5.99
N ARG A 31 -34.28 -27.16 -5.98
CA ARG A 31 -34.73 -27.88 -7.18
C ARG A 31 -33.78 -27.76 -8.38
N GLY A 32 -32.48 -27.86 -8.11
CA GLY A 32 -31.41 -27.76 -9.12
C GLY A 32 -31.00 -26.33 -9.49
N GLU A 33 -31.77 -25.31 -9.11
CA GLU A 33 -31.45 -23.91 -9.41
C GLU A 33 -30.53 -23.29 -8.35
N ARG A 34 -29.56 -22.49 -8.80
CA ARG A 34 -28.60 -21.82 -7.93
C ARG A 34 -29.13 -20.46 -7.45
N LEU A 35 -29.03 -20.21 -6.15
CA LEU A 35 -29.42 -18.96 -5.49
C LEU A 35 -28.31 -18.48 -4.54
N ARG A 36 -28.19 -17.16 -4.33
CA ARG A 36 -27.23 -16.61 -3.35
C ARG A 36 -27.79 -16.68 -1.94
N PHE A 37 -27.05 -17.31 -1.03
CA PHE A 37 -27.42 -17.38 0.37
C PHE A 37 -27.50 -15.98 1.00
N ARG A 38 -28.53 -15.74 1.82
CA ARG A 38 -28.91 -14.47 2.47
C ARG A 38 -29.36 -13.35 1.54
N ARG A 39 -29.06 -13.41 0.23
CA ARG A 39 -29.43 -12.36 -0.73
C ARG A 39 -30.69 -12.70 -1.48
N ASP A 40 -30.76 -13.89 -2.05
CA ASP A 40 -31.90 -14.32 -2.88
C ASP A 40 -32.74 -15.36 -2.15
N TRP A 41 -32.10 -16.15 -1.28
CA TRP A 41 -32.76 -17.07 -0.35
C TRP A 41 -32.29 -16.80 1.09
N SER A 42 -33.22 -16.69 2.05
CA SER A 42 -32.89 -16.50 3.46
C SER A 42 -33.98 -16.99 4.40
N ILE A 43 -33.58 -17.73 5.43
CA ILE A 43 -34.44 -18.12 6.57
C ILE A 43 -34.60 -17.03 7.62
N THR A 44 -33.88 -15.91 7.51
CA THR A 44 -33.94 -14.83 8.52
C THR A 44 -35.14 -13.92 8.37
N HIS A 45 -35.73 -13.86 7.17
CA HIS A 45 -36.89 -13.01 6.86
C HIS A 45 -37.99 -13.88 6.26
N ARG A 46 -38.46 -14.87 7.04
CA ARG A 46 -39.51 -15.78 6.59
C ARG A 46 -40.79 -15.01 6.37
N ARG A 47 -41.38 -15.23 5.21
CA ARG A 47 -42.70 -14.70 4.87
C ARG A 47 -43.69 -15.83 4.71
N TYR A 48 -44.94 -15.51 4.42
CA TYR A 48 -45.94 -16.53 4.12
C TYR A 48 -47.06 -15.94 3.28
N CYS A 49 -47.73 -16.81 2.53
CA CYS A 49 -48.99 -16.49 1.89
C CYS A 49 -50.14 -16.95 2.80
N PRO A 50 -51.05 -16.05 3.24
CA PRO A 50 -52.19 -16.44 4.07
C PRO A 50 -53.06 -17.52 3.43
N ARG A 51 -53.24 -17.47 2.11
CA ARG A 51 -54.03 -18.46 1.38
C ARG A 51 -53.35 -19.83 1.32
N CYS A 52 -52.03 -19.91 1.06
CA CYS A 52 -51.30 -21.17 1.15
C CYS A 52 -51.41 -21.82 2.54
N ILE A 53 -51.35 -21.03 3.61
CA ILE A 53 -51.45 -21.54 4.99
C ILE A 53 -52.88 -22.04 5.27
N LYS A 54 -53.91 -21.34 4.78
CA LYS A 54 -55.30 -21.77 4.87
C LYS A 54 -55.55 -23.08 4.11
N GLU A 55 -54.96 -23.24 2.93
CA GLU A 55 -55.06 -24.47 2.12
C GLU A 55 -54.33 -25.64 2.80
N SER A 56 -53.14 -25.38 3.35
CA SER A 56 -52.43 -26.36 4.17
C SER A 56 -51.36 -25.68 5.03
N SER A 57 -51.47 -25.88 6.35
CA SER A 57 -50.67 -25.22 7.38
C SER A 57 -49.24 -25.78 7.48
N HIS A 58 -48.45 -25.61 6.43
CA HIS A 58 -47.03 -25.96 6.39
C HIS A 58 -46.19 -24.92 5.66
N HIS A 59 -44.89 -24.88 5.98
CA HIS A 59 -43.95 -23.99 5.30
C HIS A 59 -43.80 -24.36 3.83
N ARG A 60 -43.64 -23.36 2.96
CA ARG A 60 -43.31 -23.55 1.56
C ARG A 60 -41.94 -22.95 1.29
N PHE A 61 -41.07 -23.65 0.56
CA PHE A 61 -39.69 -23.18 0.36
C PHE A 61 -39.61 -21.79 -0.29
N TRP A 62 -40.58 -21.41 -1.14
CA TRP A 62 -40.59 -20.11 -1.81
C TRP A 62 -40.87 -18.93 -0.87
N PHE A 63 -41.35 -19.20 0.35
CA PHE A 63 -41.49 -18.19 1.39
C PHE A 63 -40.13 -17.58 1.79
N ASP A 64 -39.05 -18.35 1.63
CA ASP A 64 -37.69 -17.94 1.96
C ASP A 64 -36.98 -17.22 0.79
N LEU A 65 -37.62 -17.09 -0.38
CA LEU A 65 -37.07 -16.40 -1.55
C LEU A 65 -37.17 -14.88 -1.41
N VAL A 66 -36.16 -14.25 -0.81
CA VAL A 66 -36.09 -12.82 -0.49
C VAL A 66 -36.54 -11.89 -1.63
N VAL A 67 -36.29 -12.30 -2.89
CA VAL A 67 -36.62 -11.54 -4.10
C VAL A 67 -38.09 -11.65 -4.55
N SER A 68 -38.83 -12.66 -4.12
CA SER A 68 -40.25 -12.86 -4.44
C SER A 68 -41.10 -11.99 -3.53
N ARG A 69 -41.85 -11.02 -4.05
CA ARG A 69 -42.77 -10.21 -3.23
C ARG A 69 -44.14 -10.85 -3.09
N TYR A 70 -44.56 -11.59 -4.10
CA TYR A 70 -45.88 -12.22 -4.19
C TYR A 70 -45.77 -13.74 -4.11
N CYS A 71 -46.88 -14.38 -3.77
CA CYS A 71 -47.01 -15.83 -3.82
C CYS A 71 -47.13 -16.27 -5.29
N PRO A 72 -46.29 -17.22 -5.78
CA PRO A 72 -46.38 -17.69 -7.16
C PRO A 72 -47.69 -18.40 -7.52
N LEU A 73 -48.44 -18.90 -6.52
CA LEU A 73 -49.69 -19.64 -6.74
C LEU A 73 -50.95 -18.77 -6.62
N HIS A 74 -50.94 -17.82 -5.69
CA HIS A 74 -52.13 -17.04 -5.33
C HIS A 74 -52.05 -15.57 -5.72
N ASP A 75 -50.88 -15.11 -6.16
CA ASP A 75 -50.60 -13.71 -6.49
C ASP A 75 -50.85 -12.72 -5.33
N LEU A 76 -50.84 -13.23 -4.09
CA LEU A 76 -50.97 -12.42 -2.88
C LEU A 76 -49.61 -11.97 -2.37
N GLU A 77 -49.51 -10.73 -1.89
CA GLU A 77 -48.28 -10.23 -1.27
C GLU A 77 -47.91 -11.09 -0.05
N LEU A 78 -46.65 -11.51 0.00
CA LEU A 78 -46.16 -12.35 1.08
C LEU A 78 -46.00 -11.52 2.36
N ARG A 79 -46.69 -11.92 3.43
CA ARG A 79 -46.64 -11.24 4.73
C ARG A 79 -45.39 -11.65 5.50
N SER A 80 -44.77 -10.70 6.18
CA SER A 80 -43.67 -10.97 7.13
C SER A 80 -44.24 -10.99 8.55
N ASP A 81 -43.88 -12.00 9.34
CA ASP A 81 -44.18 -11.99 10.77
C ASP A 81 -42.99 -11.40 11.54
N LYS A 82 -43.26 -10.46 12.46
CA LYS A 82 -42.24 -9.90 13.34
C LYS A 82 -41.89 -10.83 14.50
N ASN A 83 -42.78 -11.76 14.84
CA ASN A 83 -42.70 -12.57 16.07
C ASN A 83 -42.27 -14.03 15.82
N GLY A 84 -41.62 -14.31 14.68
CA GLY A 84 -41.25 -15.67 14.28
C GLY A 84 -42.41 -16.41 13.63
N MET A 85 -42.21 -17.67 13.20
CA MET A 85 -43.24 -18.44 12.49
C MET A 85 -44.38 -18.90 13.41
N ILE A 86 -45.17 -17.99 13.96
CA ILE A 86 -46.26 -18.32 14.90
C ILE A 86 -47.25 -19.32 14.26
N TRP A 87 -47.51 -19.16 12.96
CA TRP A 87 -48.36 -20.07 12.17
C TRP A 87 -47.86 -21.52 12.14
N ALA A 88 -46.57 -21.78 12.35
CA ALA A 88 -46.01 -23.14 12.32
C ALA A 88 -46.30 -23.94 13.60
N TRP A 89 -46.77 -23.28 14.66
CA TRP A 89 -47.05 -23.90 15.96
C TRP A 89 -48.52 -24.28 16.14
N GLY A 90 -49.32 -24.30 15.06
CA GLY A 90 -50.74 -24.63 15.12
C GLY A 90 -51.60 -23.60 15.86
N ARG A 91 -51.00 -22.50 16.34
CA ARG A 91 -51.72 -21.35 16.90
C ARG A 91 -52.12 -20.44 15.76
N SER A 92 -53.12 -20.86 15.01
CA SER A 92 -53.78 -20.00 14.04
C SER A 92 -54.45 -18.88 14.83
N GLU A 93 -53.90 -17.66 14.83
CA GLU A 93 -54.77 -16.50 14.95
C GLU A 93 -55.86 -16.65 13.88
N PRO A 94 -57.13 -16.30 14.17
CA PRO A 94 -58.20 -16.38 13.19
C PRO A 94 -57.72 -15.65 11.93
N SER A 95 -57.47 -16.42 10.87
CA SER A 95 -56.93 -15.90 9.64
C SER A 95 -57.87 -14.78 9.21
N PRO A 96 -57.39 -13.52 9.05
CA PRO A 96 -58.27 -12.42 8.68
C PRO A 96 -59.05 -12.85 7.44
N GLU A 97 -60.37 -12.65 7.46
CA GLU A 97 -61.24 -13.04 6.35
C GLU A 97 -60.65 -12.49 5.05
N ILE A 98 -60.09 -13.38 4.22
CA ILE A 98 -59.46 -13.01 2.96
C ILE A 98 -60.61 -12.75 1.98
N ASN A 99 -61.22 -11.57 2.07
CA ASN A 99 -62.20 -11.07 1.10
C ASN A 99 -61.54 -10.44 -0.14
N GLU A 100 -60.23 -10.66 -0.33
CA GLU A 100 -59.51 -10.18 -1.50
C GLU A 100 -59.82 -11.06 -2.71
N LYS A 101 -60.72 -10.58 -3.57
CA LYS A 101 -60.85 -11.12 -4.94
C LYS A 101 -59.47 -11.11 -5.57
N PRO A 102 -59.05 -12.19 -6.27
CA PRO A 102 -57.79 -12.20 -6.99
C PRO A 102 -57.82 -11.05 -8.01
N ILE A 103 -57.10 -9.98 -7.71
CA ILE A 103 -56.84 -8.94 -8.69
C ILE A 103 -55.89 -9.63 -9.67
N VAL A 104 -56.39 -9.95 -10.87
CA VAL A 104 -55.54 -10.38 -11.99
C VAL A 104 -54.73 -9.15 -12.40
N SER A 105 -53.74 -8.80 -11.60
CA SER A 105 -52.84 -7.70 -11.86
C SER A 105 -51.57 -8.24 -12.50
N SER A 106 -50.85 -7.40 -13.22
CA SER A 106 -49.50 -7.73 -13.67
C SER A 106 -48.49 -7.82 -12.52
N ALA A 107 -48.87 -7.47 -11.28
CA ALA A 107 -48.01 -7.63 -10.12
C ALA A 107 -47.69 -9.12 -9.92
N GLY A 108 -46.51 -9.41 -9.40
CA GLY A 108 -46.08 -10.79 -9.15
C GLY A 108 -45.70 -11.59 -10.39
N ALA A 109 -45.61 -11.00 -11.58
CA ALA A 109 -45.16 -11.71 -12.78
C ALA A 109 -43.76 -12.34 -12.60
N PHE A 110 -42.83 -11.65 -11.93
CA PHE A 110 -41.53 -12.24 -11.59
C PHE A 110 -41.66 -13.38 -10.58
N SER A 111 -42.56 -13.25 -9.60
CA SER A 111 -42.81 -14.30 -8.61
C SER A 111 -43.36 -15.56 -9.28
N ARG A 112 -44.27 -15.43 -10.25
CA ARG A 112 -44.75 -16.54 -11.10
C ARG A 112 -43.64 -17.14 -11.95
N TYR A 113 -42.77 -16.31 -12.54
CA TYR A 113 -41.58 -16.78 -13.24
C TYR A 113 -40.66 -17.64 -12.35
N LEU A 114 -40.33 -17.16 -11.15
CA LEU A 114 -39.57 -17.93 -10.17
C LEU A 114 -40.28 -19.23 -9.79
N GLY A 115 -41.60 -19.17 -9.58
CA GLY A 115 -42.44 -20.32 -9.30
C GLY A 115 -42.30 -21.38 -10.38
N GLY A 116 -42.67 -21.05 -11.62
CA GLY A 116 -42.63 -21.98 -12.76
C GLY A 116 -41.24 -22.56 -12.99
N ARG A 117 -40.20 -21.72 -12.88
CA ARG A 117 -38.80 -22.14 -13.00
C ARG A 117 -38.34 -23.10 -11.90
N LEU A 118 -38.90 -22.94 -10.70
CA LEU A 118 -38.72 -23.85 -9.57
C LEU A 118 -39.83 -24.92 -9.50
N GLY A 119 -40.53 -25.20 -10.61
CA GLY A 119 -41.56 -26.24 -10.71
C GLY A 119 -42.77 -26.03 -9.78
N VAL A 120 -43.13 -24.79 -9.48
CA VAL A 120 -44.29 -24.38 -8.68
C VAL A 120 -45.24 -23.58 -9.57
N GLY A 121 -46.34 -24.21 -9.97
CA GLY A 121 -47.28 -23.63 -10.93
C GLY A 121 -46.83 -23.81 -12.39
N GLU A 122 -47.48 -23.09 -13.30
CA GLU A 122 -47.18 -23.17 -14.73
C GLU A 122 -45.84 -22.51 -15.08
N PRO A 123 -45.01 -23.13 -15.95
CA PRO A 123 -43.79 -22.50 -16.46
C PRO A 123 -44.10 -21.16 -17.17
N PHE A 124 -43.38 -20.10 -16.77
CA PHE A 124 -43.40 -18.82 -17.46
C PHE A 124 -42.08 -18.64 -18.18
N HIS A 125 -42.11 -18.52 -19.52
CA HIS A 125 -40.90 -18.47 -20.33
C HIS A 125 -40.48 -17.03 -20.67
N VAL A 126 -39.22 -16.71 -20.41
CA VAL A 126 -38.57 -15.47 -20.85
C VAL A 126 -37.22 -15.85 -21.43
N LEU A 127 -37.13 -15.90 -22.76
CA LEU A 127 -35.98 -16.46 -23.49
C LEU A 127 -34.62 -15.91 -23.04
N GLN A 128 -34.55 -14.62 -22.70
CA GLN A 128 -33.34 -13.96 -22.23
C GLN A 128 -32.91 -14.44 -20.83
N LEU A 129 -33.86 -14.81 -19.96
CA LEU A 129 -33.61 -15.23 -18.59
C LEU A 129 -33.46 -16.75 -18.46
N ASP A 130 -34.18 -17.51 -19.28
CA ASP A 130 -34.21 -18.98 -19.24
C ASP A 130 -32.86 -19.62 -19.59
N ARG A 131 -31.99 -18.88 -20.29
CA ARG A 131 -30.63 -19.29 -20.64
C ARG A 131 -29.59 -19.02 -19.55
N LEU A 132 -29.96 -18.29 -18.50
CA LEU A 132 -29.06 -17.88 -17.42
C LEU A 132 -29.26 -18.78 -16.22
N GLU A 133 -28.27 -18.90 -15.33
CA GLU A 133 -28.52 -19.43 -13.99
C GLU A 133 -29.51 -18.52 -13.23
N LEU A 134 -30.32 -19.07 -12.32
CA LEU A 134 -31.40 -18.29 -11.70
C LEU A 134 -30.88 -17.08 -10.89
N ASP A 135 -29.74 -17.19 -10.21
CA ASP A 135 -29.14 -16.06 -9.51
C ASP A 135 -28.61 -14.96 -10.44
N ASP A 136 -28.12 -15.33 -11.62
CA ASP A 136 -27.75 -14.42 -12.71
C ASP A 136 -28.99 -13.71 -13.28
N ALA A 137 -30.09 -14.44 -13.53
CA ALA A 137 -31.36 -13.89 -13.97
C ALA A 137 -31.92 -12.87 -12.96
N ILE A 138 -31.95 -13.24 -11.67
CA ILE A 138 -32.31 -12.34 -10.57
C ILE A 138 -31.43 -11.08 -10.58
N TYR A 139 -30.12 -11.25 -10.68
CA TYR A 139 -29.19 -10.13 -10.64
C TYR A 139 -29.35 -9.19 -11.85
N LEU A 140 -29.56 -9.73 -13.05
CA LEU A 140 -29.82 -8.95 -14.25
C LEU A 140 -31.10 -8.12 -14.09
N CYS A 141 -32.20 -8.72 -13.63
CA CYS A 141 -33.44 -8.01 -13.34
C CYS A 141 -33.23 -6.88 -12.32
N ILE A 142 -32.48 -7.12 -11.24
CA ILE A 142 -32.13 -6.06 -10.26
C ILE A 142 -31.41 -4.90 -10.93
N VAL A 143 -30.41 -5.16 -11.78
CA VAL A 143 -29.63 -4.10 -12.42
C VAL A 143 -30.51 -3.28 -13.37
N ILE A 144 -31.27 -3.93 -14.24
CA ILE A 144 -32.20 -3.29 -15.18
C ILE A 144 -33.24 -2.47 -14.42
N GLY A 145 -33.88 -3.05 -13.41
CA GLY A 145 -34.89 -2.37 -12.62
C GLY A 145 -34.35 -1.15 -11.87
N ASN A 146 -33.14 -1.22 -11.32
CA ASN A 146 -32.52 -0.05 -10.70
C ASN A 146 -32.25 1.07 -11.71
N VAL A 147 -31.82 0.73 -12.94
CA VAL A 147 -31.63 1.69 -14.02
C VAL A 147 -32.96 2.36 -14.39
N LEU A 148 -34.04 1.58 -14.52
CA LEU A 148 -35.38 2.09 -14.83
C LEU A 148 -35.98 2.95 -13.71
N LEU A 149 -35.84 2.54 -12.45
CA LEU A 149 -36.48 3.22 -11.31
C LEU A 149 -35.77 4.52 -10.92
N TYR A 150 -34.44 4.56 -11.03
CA TYR A 150 -33.66 5.64 -10.43
C TYR A 150 -32.92 6.50 -11.44
N GLY A 151 -32.88 6.09 -12.72
CA GLY A 151 -32.06 6.71 -13.75
C GLY A 151 -30.58 6.74 -13.37
N TRP A 152 -29.82 7.62 -14.01
CA TRP A 152 -28.41 7.80 -13.66
C TRP A 152 -28.25 8.36 -12.24
N ARG A 153 -27.50 7.65 -11.38
CA ARG A 153 -27.01 8.15 -10.09
C ARG A 153 -25.64 7.60 -9.75
N LYS A 154 -24.90 8.36 -8.95
CA LYS A 154 -23.56 7.97 -8.48
C LYS A 154 -23.55 6.87 -7.41
N ALA A 155 -24.62 6.75 -6.61
CA ALA A 155 -24.69 5.79 -5.50
C ALA A 155 -26.13 5.32 -5.22
N LEU A 156 -26.24 4.16 -4.57
CA LEU A 156 -27.50 3.51 -4.21
C LEU A 156 -28.22 4.25 -3.06
N PRO A 157 -29.54 4.51 -3.17
CA PRO A 157 -30.36 4.99 -2.07
C PRO A 157 -30.25 4.07 -0.84
N LYS A 158 -29.98 4.63 0.34
CA LYS A 158 -29.62 3.85 1.53
C LYS A 158 -30.82 3.28 2.34
N ARG A 159 -32.07 3.61 2.02
CA ARG A 159 -33.25 3.21 2.83
C ARG A 159 -34.16 2.22 2.07
N GLY A 160 -34.74 1.27 2.80
CA GLY A 160 -35.73 0.32 2.26
C GLY A 160 -35.14 -0.75 1.33
N TRP A 161 -33.94 -1.26 1.61
CA TRP A 161 -33.19 -2.10 0.66
C TRP A 161 -33.98 -3.33 0.17
N LEU A 162 -34.79 -3.97 1.03
CA LEU A 162 -35.55 -5.16 0.63
C LEU A 162 -36.68 -4.84 -0.34
N GLU A 163 -37.57 -3.91 0.02
CA GLU A 163 -38.68 -3.46 -0.85
C GLU A 163 -38.14 -2.86 -2.14
N ALA A 164 -37.12 -2.00 -2.07
CA ALA A 164 -36.47 -1.44 -3.25
C ALA A 164 -35.87 -2.52 -4.15
N LYS A 165 -35.28 -3.58 -3.57
CA LYS A 165 -34.76 -4.72 -4.32
C LYS A 165 -35.89 -5.48 -5.01
N GLN A 166 -36.98 -5.80 -4.31
CA GLN A 166 -38.13 -6.51 -4.88
C GLN A 166 -38.78 -5.71 -6.02
N THR A 167 -39.01 -4.41 -5.81
CA THR A 167 -39.55 -3.52 -6.84
C THR A 167 -38.61 -3.41 -8.05
N ALA A 168 -37.29 -3.34 -7.83
CA ALA A 168 -36.33 -3.37 -8.93
C ALA A 168 -36.36 -4.71 -9.69
N VAL A 169 -36.44 -5.84 -8.99
CA VAL A 169 -36.52 -7.15 -9.64
C VAL A 169 -37.76 -7.25 -10.53
N GLU A 170 -38.95 -6.93 -10.00
CA GLU A 170 -40.20 -6.96 -10.76
C GLU A 170 -40.11 -6.05 -11.99
N ARG A 171 -39.62 -4.82 -11.81
CA ARG A 171 -39.52 -3.86 -12.93
C ARG A 171 -38.54 -4.29 -14.01
N GLY A 172 -37.42 -4.89 -13.62
CA GLY A 172 -36.45 -5.44 -14.57
C GLY A 172 -36.95 -6.69 -15.27
N PHE A 173 -37.73 -7.52 -14.58
CA PHE A 173 -38.39 -8.68 -15.19
C PHE A 173 -39.43 -8.25 -16.22
N GLU A 174 -40.32 -7.32 -15.88
CA GLU A 174 -41.32 -6.77 -16.82
C GLU A 174 -40.66 -6.23 -18.10
N PHE A 175 -39.54 -5.52 -17.96
CA PHE A 175 -38.79 -5.00 -19.10
C PHE A 175 -38.34 -6.12 -20.04
N LEU A 176 -37.77 -7.19 -19.50
CA LEU A 176 -37.28 -8.33 -20.28
C LEU A 176 -38.41 -9.20 -20.83
N ALA A 177 -39.47 -9.41 -20.06
CA ALA A 177 -40.64 -10.18 -20.48
C ALA A 177 -41.37 -9.53 -21.66
N ASN A 178 -41.35 -8.19 -21.75
CA ASN A 178 -41.87 -7.42 -22.88
C ASN A 178 -40.91 -7.38 -24.09
N GLY A 179 -39.77 -8.09 -24.05
CA GLY A 179 -38.82 -8.16 -25.16
C GLY A 179 -38.05 -6.87 -25.42
N LEU A 180 -37.98 -5.95 -24.46
CA LEU A 180 -37.30 -4.66 -24.64
C LEU A 180 -35.77 -4.82 -24.68
N SER A 181 -35.11 -3.96 -25.47
CA SER A 181 -33.67 -4.02 -25.76
C SER A 181 -32.83 -3.51 -24.58
N ILE A 182 -31.93 -4.37 -24.06
CA ILE A 182 -30.92 -3.97 -23.07
C ILE A 182 -29.99 -2.88 -23.63
N GLU A 183 -29.75 -2.89 -24.94
CA GLU A 183 -28.89 -1.92 -25.61
C GLU A 183 -29.48 -0.51 -25.55
N ASP A 184 -30.75 -0.38 -25.94
CA ASP A 184 -31.48 0.89 -25.93
C ASP A 184 -31.57 1.45 -24.51
N LEU A 185 -31.78 0.57 -23.52
CA LEU A 185 -31.81 0.96 -22.11
C LEU A 185 -30.45 1.50 -21.64
N CYS A 186 -29.36 0.82 -21.96
CA CYS A 186 -28.02 1.27 -21.60
C CYS A 186 -27.66 2.58 -22.29
N GLU A 187 -28.05 2.73 -23.55
CA GLU A 187 -27.85 3.94 -24.31
C GLU A 187 -28.60 5.12 -23.69
N GLN A 188 -29.90 4.98 -23.47
CA GLN A 188 -30.73 6.00 -22.83
C GLN A 188 -30.18 6.37 -21.44
N TYR A 189 -29.79 5.38 -20.64
CA TYR A 189 -29.20 5.60 -19.33
C TYR A 189 -27.87 6.36 -19.41
N LEU A 190 -26.97 5.99 -20.31
CA LEU A 190 -25.68 6.69 -20.47
C LEU A 190 -25.87 8.09 -21.05
N ARG A 191 -26.85 8.31 -21.93
CA ARG A 191 -27.20 9.65 -22.42
C ARG A 191 -27.73 10.56 -21.29
N SER A 192 -28.34 9.99 -20.26
CA SER A 192 -28.83 10.74 -19.09
C SER A 192 -27.74 11.16 -18.09
N THR A 193 -26.49 10.71 -18.25
CA THR A 193 -25.41 11.06 -17.32
C THR A 193 -24.99 12.53 -17.48
N PRO A 194 -24.78 13.30 -16.39
CA PRO A 194 -24.28 14.67 -16.48
C PRO A 194 -22.83 14.75 -16.98
N TYR A 195 -22.17 13.60 -17.15
CA TYR A 195 -20.80 13.51 -17.63
C TYR A 195 -20.70 13.30 -19.14
N LEU A 196 -21.82 13.16 -19.87
CA LEU A 196 -21.82 13.09 -21.32
C LEU A 196 -22.21 14.47 -21.88
N VAL A 197 -21.23 15.21 -22.42
CA VAL A 197 -21.44 16.55 -22.99
C VAL A 197 -21.06 16.50 -24.46
N SER A 198 -21.98 16.88 -25.34
CA SER A 198 -21.79 16.85 -26.80
C SER A 198 -21.33 15.48 -27.32
N GLY A 199 -21.95 14.41 -26.81
CA GLY A 199 -21.64 13.03 -27.21
C GLY A 199 -20.31 12.50 -26.70
N LYS A 200 -19.62 13.21 -25.78
CA LYS A 200 -18.33 12.78 -25.22
C LYS A 200 -18.31 12.81 -23.71
N PHE A 201 -17.64 11.83 -23.10
CA PHE A 201 -17.48 11.83 -21.65
C PHE A 201 -16.47 12.87 -21.18
N THR A 202 -16.93 13.82 -20.35
CA THR A 202 -16.11 14.86 -19.71
C THR A 202 -15.38 14.36 -18.47
N CYS A 203 -15.79 13.21 -17.91
CA CYS A 203 -15.19 12.60 -16.74
C CYS A 203 -14.41 11.33 -17.07
N THR A 204 -13.24 11.16 -16.44
CA THR A 204 -12.41 9.95 -16.60
C THR A 204 -12.66 8.88 -15.53
N ASP A 205 -13.49 9.19 -14.54
CA ASP A 205 -13.79 8.34 -13.40
C ASP A 205 -14.94 7.39 -13.76
N THR A 206 -14.62 6.13 -14.05
CA THR A 206 -15.58 5.10 -14.49
C THR A 206 -16.80 4.97 -13.56
N PRO A 207 -16.66 4.90 -12.22
CA PRO A 207 -17.80 4.95 -11.31
C PRO A 207 -18.72 6.16 -11.49
N LYS A 208 -18.17 7.34 -11.79
CA LYS A 208 -18.98 8.54 -12.03
C LYS A 208 -19.72 8.44 -13.36
N VAL A 209 -19.03 8.06 -14.42
CA VAL A 209 -19.64 7.95 -15.75
C VAL A 209 -20.75 6.90 -15.76
N LEU A 210 -20.44 5.68 -15.35
CA LEU A 210 -21.37 4.55 -15.44
C LEU A 210 -22.41 4.52 -14.32
N GLY A 211 -22.18 5.24 -13.21
CA GLY A 211 -23.03 5.15 -12.03
C GLY A 211 -23.22 3.70 -11.59
N TRP A 212 -24.46 3.23 -11.61
CA TRP A 212 -24.87 1.86 -11.27
C TRP A 212 -24.28 0.77 -12.16
N LEU A 213 -24.20 1.02 -13.46
CA LEU A 213 -23.66 0.07 -14.43
C LEU A 213 -22.19 -0.25 -14.15
N HIS A 214 -21.48 0.60 -13.40
CA HIS A 214 -20.13 0.31 -12.93
C HIS A 214 -20.06 -0.97 -12.07
N SER A 215 -21.06 -1.21 -11.22
CA SER A 215 -21.09 -2.39 -10.35
C SER A 215 -21.31 -3.67 -11.15
N ALA A 216 -22.28 -3.68 -12.07
CA ALA A 216 -22.53 -4.78 -12.99
C ALA A 216 -21.30 -5.08 -13.86
N LYS A 217 -20.64 -4.04 -14.38
CA LYS A 217 -19.41 -4.17 -15.15
C LYS A 217 -18.27 -4.84 -14.38
N ARG A 218 -18.12 -4.55 -13.09
CA ARG A 218 -17.03 -5.11 -12.25
C ARG A 218 -17.40 -6.42 -11.56
N ASN A 219 -18.66 -6.84 -11.66
CA ASN A 219 -19.12 -8.03 -10.99
C ASN A 219 -18.66 -9.28 -11.75
N THR A 220 -17.64 -9.96 -11.22
CA THR A 220 -17.08 -11.18 -11.80
C THR A 220 -17.83 -12.45 -11.38
N ILE A 221 -18.70 -12.37 -10.37
CA ILE A 221 -19.46 -13.52 -9.85
C ILE A 221 -20.49 -13.97 -10.89
N HIS A 222 -21.24 -13.02 -11.44
CA HIS A 222 -22.26 -13.27 -12.46
C HIS A 222 -21.65 -13.22 -13.87
N GLY A 223 -20.50 -13.88 -14.05
CA GLY A 223 -19.63 -13.78 -15.21
C GLY A 223 -20.37 -13.89 -16.54
N GLN A 224 -21.12 -14.98 -16.72
CA GLN A 224 -21.75 -15.33 -17.99
C GLN A 224 -23.11 -14.64 -18.17
N GLY A 225 -23.96 -14.60 -17.14
CA GLY A 225 -25.34 -14.13 -17.33
C GLY A 225 -25.52 -12.63 -17.56
N ILE A 226 -24.56 -11.79 -17.13
CA ILE A 226 -24.58 -10.35 -17.46
C ILE A 226 -23.61 -9.98 -18.58
N ALA A 227 -22.99 -10.95 -19.27
CA ALA A 227 -22.09 -10.66 -20.37
C ALA A 227 -22.72 -9.75 -21.45
N PRO A 228 -23.98 -9.97 -21.91
CA PRO A 228 -24.61 -9.09 -22.89
C PRO A 228 -24.70 -7.63 -22.42
N LEU A 229 -25.00 -7.42 -21.13
CA LEU A 229 -25.03 -6.10 -20.51
C LEU A 229 -23.63 -5.47 -20.48
N ARG A 230 -22.59 -6.23 -20.12
CA ARG A 230 -21.21 -5.71 -20.10
C ARG A 230 -20.72 -5.35 -21.50
N ASP A 231 -20.99 -6.18 -22.49
CA ASP A 231 -20.58 -5.97 -23.88
C ASP A 231 -21.25 -4.72 -24.46
N CYS A 232 -22.53 -4.52 -24.14
CA CYS A 232 -23.25 -3.29 -24.48
C CYS A 232 -22.61 -2.05 -23.82
N ILE A 233 -22.36 -2.09 -22.51
CA ILE A 233 -21.68 -0.99 -21.79
C ILE A 233 -20.31 -0.71 -22.43
N ASP A 234 -19.58 -1.75 -22.81
CA ASP A 234 -18.24 -1.61 -23.37
C ASP A 234 -18.27 -0.93 -24.74
N ARG A 235 -19.20 -1.34 -25.61
CA ARG A 235 -19.44 -0.73 -26.92
C ARG A 235 -19.80 0.76 -26.79
N LEU A 236 -20.80 1.09 -25.97
CA LEU A 236 -21.27 2.47 -25.78
C LEU A 236 -20.20 3.37 -25.16
N VAL A 237 -19.36 2.83 -24.26
CA VAL A 237 -18.26 3.60 -23.67
C VAL A 237 -17.17 3.93 -24.71
N VAL A 238 -16.92 3.02 -25.66
CA VAL A 238 -16.02 3.27 -26.78
C VAL A 238 -16.62 4.30 -27.74
N GLU A 239 -17.90 4.16 -28.08
CA GLU A 239 -18.64 5.05 -28.98
C GLU A 239 -18.66 6.50 -28.49
N TYR A 240 -18.99 6.73 -27.21
CA TYR A 240 -19.01 8.07 -26.60
C TYR A 240 -17.62 8.62 -26.23
N GLY A 241 -16.55 8.06 -26.81
CA GLY A 241 -15.21 8.65 -26.75
C GLY A 241 -14.61 8.70 -25.35
N ALA A 242 -14.70 7.60 -24.60
CA ALA A 242 -14.11 7.53 -23.27
C ALA A 242 -12.60 7.84 -23.28
N CYS A 243 -12.21 8.79 -22.41
CA CYS A 243 -10.84 9.26 -22.26
C CYS A 243 -9.81 8.10 -22.18
N ARG A 244 -8.61 8.25 -22.77
CA ARG A 244 -7.52 7.22 -22.90
C ARG A 244 -7.20 6.34 -21.67
N ARG A 245 -7.69 6.66 -20.46
CA ARG A 245 -7.58 5.83 -19.24
C ARG A 245 -8.68 4.77 -19.10
N LEU A 246 -9.86 5.05 -19.63
CA LEU A 246 -10.95 4.09 -19.76
C LEU A 246 -10.55 3.06 -20.82
N SER A 247 -10.14 3.49 -22.02
CA SER A 247 -9.75 2.63 -23.15
C SER A 247 -8.70 1.54 -22.81
N ARG A 248 -7.79 1.81 -21.86
CA ARG A 248 -6.78 0.83 -21.39
C ARG A 248 -7.35 -0.40 -20.67
N LYS A 249 -8.63 -0.42 -20.31
CA LYS A 249 -9.32 -1.56 -19.68
C LYS A 249 -10.18 -2.37 -20.67
N PHE A 250 -10.13 -2.05 -21.96
CA PHE A 250 -10.93 -2.68 -23.00
C PHE A 250 -10.03 -3.50 -23.94
N PRO A 251 -10.59 -4.51 -24.64
CA PRO A 251 -9.84 -5.26 -25.63
C PRO A 251 -9.32 -4.33 -26.75
N PRO A 252 -8.05 -4.52 -27.18
CA PRO A 252 -7.39 -3.58 -28.07
C PRO A 252 -7.95 -3.56 -29.50
N SER A 253 -8.12 -2.36 -30.07
CA SER A 253 -8.47 -2.18 -31.49
C SER A 253 -7.37 -2.70 -32.43
N GLN A 254 -7.64 -2.84 -33.72
CA GLN A 254 -6.67 -3.38 -34.70
C GLN A 254 -5.36 -2.55 -34.78
N VAL A 255 -5.45 -1.22 -34.61
CA VAL A 255 -4.28 -0.33 -34.49
C VAL A 255 -3.47 -0.65 -33.22
N GLU A 256 -4.14 -1.01 -32.13
CA GLU A 256 -3.49 -1.43 -30.90
C GLU A 256 -2.83 -2.80 -31.02
N ARG A 257 -3.38 -3.73 -31.83
CA ARG A 257 -2.72 -5.01 -32.16
C ARG A 257 -1.43 -4.79 -32.93
N ASN A 258 -1.42 -3.91 -33.93
CA ASN A 258 -0.20 -3.57 -34.68
C ASN A 258 0.85 -2.88 -33.79
N THR A 259 0.40 -2.01 -32.90
CA THR A 259 1.27 -1.37 -31.90
C THR A 259 1.84 -2.39 -30.91
N ALA A 260 1.03 -3.36 -30.48
CA ALA A 260 1.45 -4.45 -29.61
C ALA A 260 2.46 -5.38 -30.27
N ALA A 261 2.26 -5.72 -31.55
CA ALA A 261 3.21 -6.50 -32.35
C ALA A 261 4.56 -5.77 -32.49
N ALA A 262 4.54 -4.45 -32.75
CA ALA A 262 5.75 -3.63 -32.80
C ALA A 262 6.47 -3.53 -31.44
N VAL A 263 5.70 -3.38 -30.35
CA VAL A 263 6.19 -3.41 -28.96
C VAL A 263 6.88 -4.74 -28.65
N ALA A 264 6.24 -5.87 -28.98
CA ALA A 264 6.79 -7.20 -28.77
C ALA A 264 8.08 -7.41 -29.59
N ARG A 265 8.07 -7.04 -30.87
CA ARG A 265 9.23 -7.18 -31.77
C ARG A 265 10.44 -6.36 -31.34
N LEU A 266 10.22 -5.17 -30.78
CA LEU A 266 11.29 -4.25 -30.39
C LEU A 266 11.68 -4.33 -28.91
N GLY A 267 10.93 -5.09 -28.09
CA GLY A 267 11.15 -5.16 -26.64
C GLY A 267 10.93 -3.83 -25.92
N LEU A 268 10.15 -2.91 -26.51
CA LEU A 268 9.88 -1.57 -25.99
C LEU A 268 8.49 -1.50 -25.38
N SER A 269 8.28 -0.70 -24.35
CA SER A 269 6.93 -0.35 -23.91
C SER A 269 6.25 0.54 -24.95
N ARG A 270 4.91 0.49 -25.01
CA ARG A 270 4.11 1.33 -25.92
C ARG A 270 4.39 2.83 -25.76
N ALA A 271 4.67 3.27 -24.53
CA ALA A 271 5.05 4.66 -24.26
C ALA A 271 6.43 5.02 -24.80
N GLU A 272 7.39 4.08 -24.79
CA GLU A 272 8.72 4.27 -25.40
C GLU A 272 8.59 4.30 -26.93
N LEU A 273 7.78 3.42 -27.52
CA LEU A 273 7.56 3.36 -28.96
C LEU A 273 6.99 4.67 -29.51
N HIS A 274 5.95 5.24 -28.88
CA HIS A 274 5.41 6.54 -29.29
C HIS A 274 6.41 7.69 -29.13
N LYS A 275 7.21 7.66 -28.06
CA LYS A 275 8.24 8.68 -27.83
C LYS A 275 9.34 8.63 -28.88
N ILE A 276 9.78 7.42 -29.26
CA ILE A 276 10.76 7.20 -30.33
C ILE A 276 10.18 7.61 -31.69
N ALA A 277 8.90 7.32 -31.94
CA ALA A 277 8.22 7.75 -33.16
C ALA A 277 8.17 9.29 -33.27
N SER A 278 7.92 9.98 -32.15
CA SER A 278 7.93 11.45 -32.10
C SER A 278 9.33 12.09 -32.05
N TRP A 279 10.38 11.29 -31.79
CA TRP A 279 11.73 11.81 -31.67
C TRP A 279 12.33 12.02 -33.05
N ASN A 280 12.66 13.27 -33.36
CA ASN A 280 13.36 13.66 -34.57
C ASN A 280 14.68 14.33 -34.16
N PRO A 281 15.84 13.72 -34.43
CA PRO A 281 17.14 14.28 -34.03
C PRO A 281 17.42 15.65 -34.65
N ASP A 282 16.79 15.96 -35.79
CA ASP A 282 17.04 17.18 -36.58
C ASP A 282 16.01 18.29 -36.38
N LYS A 283 15.00 18.11 -35.50
CA LYS A 283 14.00 19.15 -35.22
C LYS A 283 13.91 19.43 -33.72
N GLU A 284 14.04 20.71 -33.36
CA GLU A 284 13.72 21.17 -32.00
C GLU A 284 12.30 20.77 -31.59
N PRO A 285 12.06 20.48 -30.29
CA PRO A 285 10.79 20.00 -29.81
C PRO A 285 9.71 21.10 -29.89
N ARG A 286 9.03 21.21 -31.04
CA ARG A 286 7.81 22.02 -31.15
C ARG A 286 6.63 21.30 -30.49
N SER A 287 5.96 22.00 -29.60
CA SER A 287 4.75 21.59 -28.91
C SER A 287 3.56 21.53 -29.90
N GLY A 288 3.25 20.34 -30.39
CA GLY A 288 2.06 20.12 -31.23
C GLY A 288 2.13 18.78 -31.92
N VAL A 289 1.56 17.75 -31.29
CA VAL A 289 1.47 16.41 -31.88
C VAL A 289 0.28 16.40 -32.85
N THR A 290 0.54 16.62 -34.14
CA THR A 290 -0.38 16.18 -35.19
C THR A 290 -0.12 14.71 -35.47
N GLU A 291 -1.19 13.90 -35.37
CA GLU A 291 -1.17 12.46 -35.58
C GLU A 291 -0.90 12.15 -37.07
N SER A 292 0.37 12.03 -37.46
CA SER A 292 0.75 11.45 -38.74
C SER A 292 0.62 9.93 -38.65
N HIS A 293 -0.30 9.37 -39.43
CA HIS A 293 -0.78 8.00 -39.32
C HIS A 293 0.11 6.92 -39.97
N ASP A 294 1.29 7.27 -40.51
CA ASP A 294 2.16 6.30 -41.19
C ASP A 294 3.62 6.39 -40.71
N VAL A 295 3.86 5.96 -39.48
CA VAL A 295 5.24 5.79 -39.00
C VAL A 295 5.69 4.35 -39.27
N SER A 296 6.54 4.18 -40.29
CA SER A 296 7.17 2.91 -40.63
C SER A 296 7.89 2.30 -39.42
N VAL A 297 7.48 1.09 -39.03
CA VAL A 297 8.05 0.34 -37.89
C VAL A 297 9.56 0.14 -38.05
N ASN A 298 10.07 0.09 -39.28
CA ASN A 298 11.49 -0.07 -39.56
C ASN A 298 12.30 1.19 -39.23
N ALA A 299 11.74 2.39 -39.45
CA ALA A 299 12.37 3.65 -39.06
C ALA A 299 12.47 3.78 -37.53
N ILE A 300 11.40 3.38 -36.81
CA ILE A 300 11.41 3.33 -35.33
C ILE A 300 12.46 2.33 -34.84
N ALA A 301 12.58 1.17 -35.49
CA ALA A 301 13.56 0.15 -35.14
C ALA A 301 15.01 0.67 -35.27
N GLN A 302 15.32 1.40 -36.36
CA GLN A 302 16.64 2.01 -36.55
C GLN A 302 16.93 3.08 -35.49
N LYS A 303 15.97 3.95 -35.16
CA LYS A 303 16.11 4.93 -34.07
C LYS A 303 16.29 4.26 -32.71
N ALA A 304 15.57 3.19 -32.43
CA ALA A 304 15.67 2.45 -31.17
C ALA A 304 17.06 1.82 -30.98
N LYS A 305 17.75 1.40 -32.05
CA LYS A 305 19.12 0.86 -31.99
C LYS A 305 20.17 1.88 -31.53
N LEU A 306 19.90 3.18 -31.71
CA LEU A 306 20.79 4.26 -31.26
C LEU A 306 20.66 4.56 -29.76
N LEU A 307 19.59 4.06 -29.14
CA LEU A 307 19.26 4.29 -27.74
C LEU A 307 19.74 3.12 -26.88
N CYS A 308 20.16 3.44 -25.66
CA CYS A 308 20.59 2.45 -24.70
C CYS A 308 19.89 2.63 -23.34
N SER A 309 19.76 1.51 -22.63
CA SER A 309 19.16 1.47 -21.30
C SER A 309 20.07 2.12 -20.25
N PRO A 310 19.55 2.50 -19.06
CA PRO A 310 20.37 3.13 -18.02
C PRO A 310 21.57 2.27 -17.58
N LYS A 311 21.42 0.94 -17.57
CA LYS A 311 22.52 0.02 -17.20
C LYS A 311 23.63 0.04 -18.25
N LYS A 312 23.27 0.01 -19.54
CA LYS A 312 24.25 0.05 -20.64
C LYS A 312 24.86 1.45 -20.78
N ALA A 313 24.08 2.51 -20.60
CA ALA A 313 24.55 3.88 -20.52
C ALA A 313 25.57 4.08 -19.39
N ALA A 314 25.28 3.57 -18.19
CA ALA A 314 26.18 3.64 -17.04
C ALA A 314 27.49 2.89 -17.32
N SER A 315 27.43 1.74 -18.00
CA SER A 315 28.61 0.99 -18.43
C SER A 315 29.45 1.72 -19.49
N ILE A 316 28.82 2.40 -20.46
CA ILE A 316 29.52 3.20 -21.49
C ILE A 316 30.24 4.38 -20.83
N VAL A 317 29.54 5.09 -19.95
CA VAL A 317 30.10 6.24 -19.21
C VAL A 317 31.10 5.78 -18.14
N GLY A 318 31.11 4.52 -17.75
CA GLY A 318 32.00 3.99 -16.73
C GLY A 318 31.66 4.42 -15.31
N VAL A 319 30.38 4.42 -14.97
CA VAL A 319 29.85 4.86 -13.67
C VAL A 319 28.76 3.92 -13.16
N THR A 320 28.39 4.02 -11.89
CA THR A 320 27.22 3.31 -11.36
C THR A 320 25.91 3.94 -11.87
N PRO A 321 24.79 3.20 -11.94
CA PRO A 321 23.50 3.76 -12.34
C PRO A 321 23.04 4.96 -11.47
N LYS A 322 23.43 5.00 -10.19
CA LYS A 322 23.16 6.12 -9.30
C LYS A 322 23.95 7.37 -9.69
N GLN A 323 25.23 7.22 -10.05
CA GLN A 323 26.05 8.32 -10.53
C GLN A 323 25.53 8.83 -11.88
N LEU A 324 25.11 7.95 -12.80
CA LEU A 324 24.47 8.37 -14.06
C LEU A 324 23.22 9.22 -13.80
N ALA A 325 22.35 8.82 -12.87
CA ALA A 325 21.17 9.61 -12.51
C ALA A 325 21.53 11.00 -11.94
N LEU A 326 22.64 11.12 -11.20
CA LEU A 326 23.15 12.41 -10.72
C LEU A 326 23.69 13.28 -11.86
N LEU A 327 24.39 12.70 -12.84
CA LEU A 327 24.85 13.40 -14.06
C LEU A 327 23.67 13.89 -14.91
N CYS A 328 22.57 13.13 -14.94
CA CYS A 328 21.33 13.57 -15.58
C CYS A 328 20.68 14.73 -14.86
N LYS A 329 20.57 14.64 -13.53
CA LYS A 329 19.98 15.71 -12.71
C LYS A 329 20.77 17.02 -12.81
N SER A 330 22.07 16.95 -13.06
CA SER A 330 22.91 18.13 -13.25
C SER A 330 22.94 18.67 -14.69
N GLY A 331 22.27 18.01 -15.65
CA GLY A 331 22.27 18.40 -17.06
C GLY A 331 23.57 18.07 -17.82
N LEU A 332 24.47 17.26 -17.25
CA LEU A 332 25.68 16.81 -17.96
C LEU A 332 25.40 15.68 -18.94
N VAL A 333 24.33 14.91 -18.69
CA VAL A 333 23.82 13.86 -19.58
C VAL A 333 22.32 14.02 -19.71
N ASN A 334 21.82 14.37 -20.89
CA ASN A 334 20.38 14.44 -21.10
C ASN A 334 19.85 13.07 -21.51
N ALA A 335 18.84 12.58 -20.78
CA ALA A 335 18.09 11.42 -21.23
C ALA A 335 17.19 11.85 -22.39
N VAL A 336 17.23 11.12 -23.50
CA VAL A 336 16.34 11.35 -24.66
C VAL A 336 14.89 11.22 -24.21
N PHE A 337 14.64 10.27 -23.31
CA PHE A 337 13.35 10.10 -22.66
C PHE A 337 13.51 9.94 -21.15
N GLY A 338 12.58 10.51 -20.38
CA GLY A 338 12.31 10.07 -19.00
C GLY A 338 12.84 10.93 -17.86
N MET A 339 12.36 12.17 -17.76
CA MET A 339 12.42 12.99 -16.52
C MET A 339 11.40 12.54 -15.45
N SER A 340 10.48 11.64 -15.80
CA SER A 340 9.43 11.14 -14.91
C SER A 340 9.92 9.92 -14.11
N PRO A 341 9.62 9.83 -12.80
CA PRO A 341 10.01 8.70 -11.94
C PRO A 341 9.52 7.32 -12.41
N LYS A 342 8.53 7.28 -13.33
CA LYS A 342 7.86 6.06 -13.78
C LYS A 342 8.30 5.58 -15.16
N SER A 343 9.05 6.37 -15.93
CA SER A 343 9.52 5.98 -17.26
C SER A 343 10.98 5.53 -17.21
N ARG A 344 11.32 4.45 -17.90
CA ARG A 344 12.72 4.06 -18.10
C ARG A 344 13.41 5.15 -18.90
N SER A 345 14.52 5.67 -18.38
CA SER A 345 15.30 6.66 -19.09
C SER A 345 16.08 5.99 -20.22
N LEU A 346 16.04 6.54 -21.41
CA LEU A 346 16.84 6.07 -22.55
C LEU A 346 17.84 7.15 -22.95
N TYR A 347 19.02 6.71 -23.37
CA TYR A 347 20.15 7.58 -23.66
C TYR A 347 20.67 7.31 -25.06
N GLU A 348 21.02 8.37 -25.78
CA GLU A 348 21.69 8.25 -27.06
C GLU A 348 23.15 7.84 -26.86
N ARG A 349 23.54 6.71 -27.46
CA ARG A 349 24.88 6.14 -27.30
C ARG A 349 25.99 7.13 -27.70
N LYS A 350 25.81 7.85 -28.82
CA LYS A 350 26.78 8.80 -29.37
C LYS A 350 27.07 9.95 -28.40
N VAL A 351 26.04 10.49 -27.73
CA VAL A 351 26.19 11.58 -26.75
C VAL A 351 27.00 11.13 -25.52
N LEU A 352 26.78 9.90 -25.06
CA LEU A 352 27.54 9.33 -23.94
C LEU A 352 29.01 9.10 -24.30
N GLU A 353 29.26 8.55 -25.49
CA GLU A 353 30.62 8.34 -26.00
C GLU A 353 31.35 9.67 -26.19
N GLN A 354 30.68 10.71 -26.72
CA GLN A 354 31.23 12.06 -26.83
C GLN A 354 31.59 12.67 -25.46
N LEU A 355 30.74 12.51 -24.44
CA LEU A 355 31.05 12.96 -23.08
C LEU A 355 32.32 12.30 -22.54
N VAL A 356 32.45 10.98 -22.72
CA VAL A 356 33.62 10.21 -22.30
C VAL A 356 34.85 10.66 -23.07
N SER A 357 34.79 10.72 -24.40
CA SER A 357 35.92 11.15 -25.23
C SER A 357 36.41 12.55 -24.87
N ARG A 358 35.49 13.50 -24.61
CA ARG A 358 35.83 14.86 -24.16
C ARG A 358 36.51 14.90 -22.80
N ALA A 359 36.16 13.98 -21.89
CA ALA A 359 36.81 13.90 -20.59
C ALA A 359 38.19 13.23 -20.69
N LEU A 360 38.32 12.17 -21.50
CA LEU A 360 39.58 11.46 -21.73
C LEU A 360 40.59 12.33 -22.50
N SER A 361 40.15 13.17 -23.44
CA SER A 361 41.01 14.10 -24.18
C SER A 361 41.60 15.23 -23.32
N ARG A 362 41.26 15.29 -22.03
CA ARG A 362 41.89 16.22 -21.05
C ARG A 362 43.14 15.65 -20.40
N HIS A 363 43.51 14.41 -20.73
CA HIS A 363 44.78 13.83 -20.32
C HIS A 363 45.94 14.51 -21.07
N THR A 364 46.86 15.08 -20.30
CA THR A 364 48.06 15.80 -20.80
C THR A 364 49.36 15.17 -20.34
N GLY A 365 49.29 14.05 -19.60
CA GLY A 365 50.45 13.38 -19.00
C GLY A 365 50.98 12.23 -19.86
N ASP A 366 52.12 11.68 -19.46
CA ASP A 366 52.62 10.42 -20.00
C ASP A 366 51.61 9.31 -19.68
N PRO A 367 51.11 8.55 -20.68
CA PRO A 367 50.18 7.45 -20.46
C PRO A 367 50.70 6.38 -19.49
N ASN A 368 52.01 6.32 -19.24
CA ASN A 368 52.64 5.36 -18.32
C ASN A 368 52.56 5.78 -16.84
N ILE A 369 52.20 7.02 -16.51
CA ILE A 369 52.11 7.49 -15.12
C ILE A 369 50.68 7.25 -14.59
N CYS A 370 50.50 6.17 -13.83
CA CYS A 370 49.22 5.84 -13.18
C CYS A 370 48.99 6.56 -11.83
N GLU A 371 49.83 7.52 -11.46
CA GLU A 371 49.70 8.24 -10.19
C GLU A 371 48.54 9.24 -10.22
N GLY A 372 47.57 9.08 -9.33
CA GLY A 372 46.45 10.01 -9.18
C GLY A 372 45.23 9.44 -8.49
N LEU A 373 44.26 10.29 -8.20
CA LEU A 373 43.00 9.91 -7.53
C LEU A 373 41.95 9.47 -8.56
N THR A 374 41.14 8.47 -8.22
CA THR A 374 39.90 8.21 -8.96
C THR A 374 38.92 9.37 -8.80
N LEU A 375 37.92 9.50 -9.69
CA LEU A 375 36.86 10.52 -9.54
C LEU A 375 36.14 10.47 -8.18
N ASP A 376 35.91 9.26 -7.62
CA ASP A 376 35.27 9.10 -6.32
C ASP A 376 36.21 9.46 -5.14
N GLN A 377 37.51 9.21 -5.26
CA GLN A 377 38.50 9.67 -4.29
C GLN A 377 38.69 11.19 -4.35
N PHE A 378 38.73 11.74 -5.57
CA PHE A 378 38.84 13.18 -5.81
C PHE A 378 37.64 13.91 -5.23
N ARG A 379 36.40 13.50 -5.51
CA ARG A 379 35.21 14.18 -4.96
C ARG A 379 35.18 14.15 -3.43
N ALA A 380 35.68 13.06 -2.83
CA ALA A 380 35.71 12.91 -1.37
C ALA A 380 36.74 13.87 -0.77
N LYS A 381 37.94 13.97 -1.35
CA LYS A 381 38.97 14.93 -0.93
C LYS A 381 38.61 16.39 -1.23
N ALA A 382 37.98 16.65 -2.37
CA ALA A 382 37.55 17.99 -2.81
C ALA A 382 36.19 18.42 -2.23
N LEU A 383 35.53 17.57 -1.43
CA LEU A 383 34.21 17.80 -0.82
C LEU A 383 33.15 18.31 -1.81
N CYS A 384 33.13 17.74 -3.02
CA CYS A 384 32.21 18.14 -4.08
C CYS A 384 31.28 17.00 -4.52
N SER A 385 30.21 17.35 -5.24
CA SER A 385 29.30 16.36 -5.81
C SER A 385 29.97 15.63 -6.98
N TYR A 386 29.54 14.39 -7.26
CA TYR A 386 30.08 13.64 -8.40
C TYR A 386 29.93 14.39 -9.74
N PRO A 387 28.77 15.02 -10.06
CA PRO A 387 28.68 15.82 -11.28
C PRO A 387 29.61 17.03 -11.31
N ASN A 388 29.86 17.68 -10.17
CA ASN A 388 30.81 18.80 -10.14
C ASN A 388 32.24 18.34 -10.40
N ALA A 389 32.64 17.18 -9.87
CA ALA A 389 33.95 16.60 -10.18
C ALA A 389 34.11 16.35 -11.69
N VAL A 390 33.10 15.75 -12.33
CA VAL A 390 33.10 15.54 -13.80
C VAL A 390 33.11 16.87 -14.56
N LYS A 391 32.33 17.87 -14.13
CA LYS A 391 32.33 19.20 -14.75
C LYS A 391 33.69 19.88 -14.65
N LEU A 392 34.38 19.81 -13.52
CA LEU A 392 35.71 20.38 -13.34
C LEU A 392 36.74 19.74 -14.28
N VAL A 393 36.64 18.44 -14.53
CA VAL A 393 37.47 17.75 -15.53
C VAL A 393 37.15 18.26 -16.94
N LEU A 394 35.86 18.28 -17.32
CA LEU A 394 35.43 18.75 -18.65
C LEU A 394 35.83 20.21 -18.93
N ASP A 395 35.77 21.06 -17.90
CA ASP A 395 36.19 22.47 -17.93
C ASP A 395 37.72 22.65 -17.95
N GLY A 396 38.51 21.57 -17.77
CA GLY A 396 39.98 21.63 -17.70
C GLY A 396 40.54 22.24 -16.40
N LYS A 397 39.71 22.36 -15.35
CA LYS A 397 40.10 22.94 -14.05
C LYS A 397 40.81 21.97 -13.13
N VAL A 398 40.73 20.67 -13.44
CA VAL A 398 41.42 19.59 -12.74
C VAL A 398 42.21 18.81 -13.77
N GLY A 399 43.53 18.74 -13.57
CA GLY A 399 44.42 17.96 -14.43
C GLY A 399 44.13 16.46 -14.34
N VAL A 400 44.15 15.79 -15.48
CA VAL A 400 44.05 14.32 -15.58
C VAL A 400 45.48 13.77 -15.67
N SER A 401 46.00 13.27 -14.55
CA SER A 401 47.37 12.79 -14.42
C SER A 401 47.65 11.50 -15.17
N GLY A 402 46.65 10.63 -15.35
CA GLY A 402 46.80 9.32 -15.98
C GLY A 402 45.48 8.67 -16.36
N LEU A 403 45.57 7.55 -17.08
CA LEU A 403 44.44 6.68 -17.42
C LEU A 403 44.70 5.27 -16.91
N SER A 404 43.72 4.69 -16.20
CA SER A 404 43.81 3.31 -15.72
C SER A 404 43.50 2.30 -16.82
N GLU A 405 44.32 1.25 -16.91
CA GLU A 405 44.20 0.18 -17.91
C GLU A 405 42.90 -0.64 -17.77
N GLY A 406 42.47 -0.94 -16.54
CA GLY A 406 41.30 -1.80 -16.28
C GLY A 406 39.94 -1.07 -16.20
N GLY A 407 39.91 0.26 -16.30
CA GLY A 407 38.67 1.03 -16.19
C GLY A 407 37.88 1.09 -17.51
N CYS A 408 36.61 1.51 -17.44
CA CYS A 408 35.83 1.93 -18.61
C CYS A 408 35.35 3.38 -18.45
N GLY A 409 35.18 4.10 -19.56
CA GLY A 409 34.68 5.48 -19.56
C GLY A 409 35.40 6.42 -18.58
N LEU A 410 34.63 7.14 -17.76
CA LEU A 410 35.11 8.08 -16.75
C LEU A 410 35.90 7.41 -15.61
N SER A 411 35.69 6.11 -15.33
CA SER A 411 36.46 5.40 -14.29
C SER A 411 37.94 5.21 -14.64
N LYS A 412 38.31 5.39 -15.92
CA LYS A 412 39.71 5.41 -16.36
C LYS A 412 40.47 6.61 -15.83
N LEU A 413 39.80 7.74 -15.61
CA LEU A 413 40.46 8.99 -15.24
C LEU A 413 41.21 8.86 -13.90
N ARG A 414 42.46 9.32 -13.88
CA ARG A 414 43.24 9.61 -12.67
C ARG A 414 43.46 11.12 -12.61
N LEU A 415 43.11 11.71 -11.47
CA LEU A 415 43.07 13.15 -11.28
C LEU A 415 44.21 13.57 -10.35
N VAL A 416 44.84 14.69 -10.68
CA VAL A 416 45.81 15.33 -9.79
C VAL A 416 45.09 15.68 -8.47
N PRO A 417 45.65 15.32 -7.30
CA PRO A 417 45.06 15.70 -6.03
C PRO A 417 44.82 17.21 -5.98
N PRO A 418 43.68 17.68 -5.43
CA PRO A 418 43.51 19.10 -5.22
C PRO A 418 44.67 19.59 -4.36
N LEU A 419 45.42 20.60 -4.84
CA LEU A 419 46.47 21.23 -4.03
C LEU A 419 45.87 21.56 -2.66
N PRO A 420 46.52 21.15 -1.56
CA PRO A 420 45.93 21.26 -0.25
C PRO A 420 45.64 22.74 0.04
N ALA A 421 44.36 23.04 0.28
CA ALA A 421 43.78 24.38 0.28
C ALA A 421 44.38 25.36 1.33
N TRP A 422 45.32 24.92 2.17
CA TRP A 422 46.03 25.80 3.10
C TRP A 422 47.09 26.67 2.39
N LYS A 423 47.60 26.26 1.22
CA LYS A 423 48.55 27.10 0.45
C LYS A 423 47.87 28.23 -0.36
N SER A 424 46.55 28.19 -0.56
CA SER A 424 45.85 29.17 -1.42
C SER A 424 44.97 30.18 -0.69
N GLY A 425 45.00 30.24 0.64
CA GLY A 425 44.35 31.31 1.44
C GLY A 425 42.82 31.47 1.29
N ARG A 426 42.16 30.65 0.47
CA ARG A 426 40.73 30.74 0.18
C ARG A 426 40.01 29.54 0.77
N THR A 427 39.40 29.81 1.91
CA THR A 427 38.63 28.93 2.79
C THR A 427 37.67 27.99 2.06
N ALA A 428 37.80 26.70 2.38
CA ALA A 428 36.85 25.63 2.07
C ALA A 428 35.49 25.90 2.74
N ARG A 429 34.57 26.58 2.02
CA ARG A 429 33.21 26.91 2.49
C ARG A 429 32.19 25.76 2.36
N PHE A 430 32.60 24.54 2.01
CA PHE A 430 31.68 23.42 1.72
C PHE A 430 31.82 22.21 2.67
N LEU A 431 32.20 22.44 3.93
CA LEU A 431 31.76 21.54 5.00
C LEU A 431 30.22 21.61 5.03
N VAL A 432 29.55 20.47 4.90
CA VAL A 432 28.10 20.35 5.12
C VAL A 432 27.81 21.02 6.46
N ARG A 433 27.26 22.24 6.43
CA ARG A 433 26.81 22.97 7.62
C ARG A 433 25.74 22.11 8.28
N ARG A 434 26.14 21.23 9.21
CA ARG A 434 25.28 20.88 10.33
C ARG A 434 24.89 22.23 10.91
N LYS A 435 23.61 22.57 10.87
CA LYS A 435 23.11 23.63 11.72
C LYS A 435 23.30 23.10 13.14
N LEU A 436 24.47 23.40 13.71
CA LEU A 436 24.67 23.31 15.15
C LEU A 436 23.47 24.04 15.76
N ALA A 437 22.77 23.35 16.65
CA ALA A 437 21.73 24.01 17.42
C ALA A 437 22.40 25.22 18.12
N PRO A 438 21.73 26.38 18.22
CA PRO A 438 22.27 27.50 18.95
C PRO A 438 22.70 27.08 20.37
N PRO A 439 23.69 27.73 20.99
CA PRO A 439 24.01 27.50 22.39
C PRO A 439 22.75 27.52 23.27
N GLY A 440 22.59 26.55 24.15
CA GLY A 440 21.37 26.37 24.97
C GLY A 440 20.21 25.63 24.27
N TYR A 441 20.35 25.25 23.00
CA TYR A 441 19.35 24.48 22.27
C TYR A 441 19.84 23.08 21.88
N LEU A 442 18.90 22.14 21.81
CA LEU A 442 19.10 20.77 21.38
C LEU A 442 18.44 20.52 20.03
N THR A 443 19.05 19.65 19.24
CA THR A 443 18.34 19.05 18.10
C THR A 443 17.19 18.17 18.61
N LEU A 444 16.15 17.99 17.80
CA LEU A 444 15.02 17.12 18.16
C LEU A 444 15.46 15.71 18.54
N ALA A 445 16.50 15.17 17.89
CA ALA A 445 17.05 13.86 18.22
C ALA A 445 17.71 13.81 19.60
N LYS A 446 18.48 14.85 19.96
CA LYS A 446 19.13 14.92 21.28
C LYS A 446 18.11 15.12 22.41
N ALA A 447 17.09 15.96 22.20
CA ALA A 447 15.99 16.12 23.16
C ALA A 447 15.13 14.85 23.32
N ALA A 448 14.87 14.14 22.22
CA ALA A 448 14.14 12.88 22.20
C ALA A 448 14.85 11.80 23.01
N SER A 449 16.17 11.75 22.85
CA SER A 449 17.08 10.90 23.61
C SER A 449 17.00 11.18 25.12
N LEU A 450 17.07 12.45 25.55
CA LEU A 450 16.95 12.83 26.97
C LEU A 450 15.61 12.43 27.60
N MET A 451 14.51 12.56 26.85
CA MET A 451 13.16 12.25 27.34
C MET A 451 12.75 10.79 27.13
N SER A 452 13.62 9.97 26.53
CA SER A 452 13.31 8.60 26.12
C SER A 452 12.03 8.45 25.27
N VAL A 453 11.81 9.39 24.33
CA VAL A 453 10.67 9.38 23.39
C VAL A 453 11.12 9.56 21.95
N PRO A 454 10.30 9.21 20.93
CA PRO A 454 10.65 9.46 19.53
C PRO A 454 10.76 10.97 19.18
N PRO A 455 11.59 11.38 18.19
CA PRO A 455 11.75 12.79 17.80
C PRO A 455 10.46 13.51 17.41
N HIS A 456 9.48 12.80 16.84
CA HIS A 456 8.20 13.40 16.48
C HIS A 456 7.33 13.75 17.70
N VAL A 457 7.54 13.11 18.86
CA VAL A 457 6.89 13.44 20.14
C VAL A 457 7.41 14.77 20.66
N ILE A 458 8.73 14.98 20.64
CA ILE A 458 9.34 16.28 20.97
C ILE A 458 8.78 17.40 20.08
N ALA A 459 8.71 17.15 18.77
CA ALA A 459 8.14 18.13 17.85
C ALA A 459 6.64 18.42 18.12
N LYS A 460 5.87 17.45 18.65
CA LYS A 460 4.48 17.68 19.07
C LYS A 460 4.41 18.47 20.38
N LEU A 461 5.22 18.11 21.38
CA LEU A 461 5.32 18.83 22.65
C LEU A 461 5.70 20.31 22.43
N ALA A 462 6.67 20.56 21.55
CA ALA A 462 7.03 21.91 21.15
C ALA A 462 5.88 22.66 20.46
N ARG A 463 5.12 22.01 19.56
CA ARG A 463 3.95 22.63 18.89
C ARG A 463 2.82 22.99 19.84
N ILE A 464 2.60 22.22 20.90
CA ILE A 464 1.56 22.51 21.90
C ILE A 464 2.07 23.47 23.00
N GLY A 465 3.28 24.01 22.86
CA GLY A 465 3.86 24.96 23.83
C GLY A 465 4.37 24.32 25.11
N ALA A 466 4.45 22.98 25.19
CA ALA A 466 4.95 22.29 26.37
C ALA A 466 6.48 22.37 26.51
N ILE A 467 7.19 22.63 25.40
CA ILE A 467 8.64 22.81 25.36
C ILE A 467 8.96 24.01 24.45
N GLU A 468 9.83 24.90 24.91
CA GLU A 468 10.30 26.05 24.13
C GLU A 468 11.11 25.60 22.92
N HIS A 469 10.91 26.25 21.78
CA HIS A 469 11.49 25.82 20.52
C HIS A 469 11.80 26.96 19.56
N THR A 470 12.72 26.68 18.64
CA THR A 470 13.06 27.56 17.51
C THR A 470 12.60 26.94 16.20
N VAL A 471 12.01 27.78 15.35
CA VAL A 471 11.51 27.38 14.02
C VAL A 471 12.46 27.87 12.95
N THR A 472 12.85 26.99 12.03
CA THR A 472 13.48 27.39 10.76
C THR A 472 12.47 27.16 9.63
N GLY A 473 11.89 28.24 9.10
CA GLY A 473 10.84 28.17 8.09
C GLY A 473 9.52 27.67 8.67
N LYS A 474 8.99 26.53 8.19
CA LYS A 474 7.77 25.90 8.71
C LYS A 474 8.03 24.70 9.64
N ARG A 475 9.30 24.40 9.95
CA ARG A 475 9.70 23.22 10.71
C ARG A 475 10.43 23.64 11.98
N ILE A 476 10.09 22.96 13.08
CA ILE A 476 10.84 23.07 14.33
C ILE A 476 12.24 22.51 14.08
N SER A 477 13.25 23.35 14.26
CA SER A 477 14.66 22.99 14.04
C SER A 477 15.34 22.51 15.32
N SER A 478 15.00 23.11 16.45
CA SER A 478 15.63 22.84 17.74
C SER A 478 14.71 23.22 18.91
N VAL A 479 14.99 22.68 20.10
CA VAL A 479 14.23 22.92 21.34
C VAL A 479 15.18 23.39 22.44
N ALA A 480 14.74 24.25 23.34
CA ALA A 480 15.59 24.78 24.42
C ALA A 480 15.93 23.65 25.40
N GLN A 481 17.21 23.49 25.73
CA GLN A 481 17.69 22.43 26.61
C GLN A 481 17.04 22.51 28.00
N ALA A 482 17.04 23.71 28.60
CA ALA A 482 16.46 23.94 29.92
C ALA A 482 14.95 23.61 29.96
N SER A 483 14.21 23.91 28.88
CA SER A 483 12.78 23.59 28.80
C SER A 483 12.52 22.08 28.67
N VAL A 484 13.37 21.35 27.93
CA VAL A 484 13.31 19.87 27.84
C VAL A 484 13.60 19.24 29.20
N GLU A 485 14.64 19.70 29.88
CA GLU A 485 15.04 19.20 31.21
C GLU A 485 13.98 19.50 32.27
N ALA A 486 13.41 20.72 32.28
CA ALA A 486 12.30 21.08 33.15
C ALA A 486 11.05 20.24 32.86
N PHE A 487 10.75 19.96 31.59
CA PHE A 487 9.63 19.08 31.26
C PHE A 487 9.88 17.65 31.75
N ALA A 488 11.10 17.12 31.57
CA ALA A 488 11.49 15.77 31.98
C ALA A 488 11.54 15.58 33.50
N SER A 489 11.82 16.64 34.28
CA SER A 489 11.77 16.58 35.74
C SER A 489 10.34 16.50 36.26
N HIS A 490 9.40 17.24 35.65
CA HIS A 490 8.00 17.28 36.09
C HIS A 490 7.13 16.16 35.51
N HIS A 491 7.52 15.55 34.39
CA HIS A 491 6.70 14.58 33.67
C HIS A 491 7.42 13.26 33.45
N VAL A 492 6.63 12.20 33.39
CA VAL A 492 7.07 10.86 33.03
C VAL A 492 6.13 10.26 31.99
N THR A 493 6.65 9.48 31.06
CA THR A 493 5.80 8.76 30.12
C THR A 493 5.14 7.57 30.81
N ALA A 494 3.88 7.27 30.49
CA ALA A 494 3.20 6.08 31.01
C ALA A 494 3.99 4.78 30.71
N LYS A 495 4.66 4.77 29.54
CA LYS A 495 5.54 3.69 29.14
C LYS A 495 6.62 3.48 30.23
N ALA A 496 7.30 4.56 30.66
CA ALA A 496 8.46 4.51 31.55
C ALA A 496 8.17 3.83 32.91
N VAL A 497 6.93 3.88 33.35
CA VAL A 497 6.47 3.38 34.66
C VAL A 497 5.95 1.93 34.58
N ALA A 498 5.79 1.37 33.38
CA ALA A 498 5.13 0.07 33.18
C ALA A 498 5.78 -1.09 33.96
N VAL A 499 7.11 -1.08 34.06
CA VAL A 499 7.90 -2.11 34.76
C VAL A 499 7.63 -2.08 36.27
N GLN A 500 7.67 -0.89 36.89
CA GLN A 500 7.38 -0.74 38.32
C GLN A 500 5.93 -1.10 38.64
N LEU A 501 5.01 -0.86 37.70
CA LEU A 501 3.61 -1.27 37.84
C LEU A 501 3.38 -2.77 37.60
N GLY A 502 4.41 -3.54 37.24
CA GLY A 502 4.29 -4.96 36.90
C GLY A 502 3.28 -5.22 35.78
N CYS A 503 3.25 -4.38 34.74
CA CYS A 503 2.25 -4.48 33.68
C CYS A 503 2.83 -4.24 32.28
N ALA A 504 2.12 -4.71 31.25
CA ALA A 504 2.49 -4.44 29.86
C ALA A 504 2.46 -2.94 29.55
N THR A 505 3.41 -2.45 28.74
CA THR A 505 3.56 -1.01 28.42
C THR A 505 2.30 -0.36 27.84
N ALA A 506 1.49 -1.13 27.11
CA ALA A 506 0.23 -0.65 26.55
C ALA A 506 -0.88 -0.45 27.61
N LYS A 507 -0.79 -1.14 28.76
CA LYS A 507 -1.76 -1.06 29.86
C LYS A 507 -1.39 -0.04 30.94
N ALA A 508 -0.13 0.39 30.99
CA ALA A 508 0.38 1.28 32.05
C ALA A 508 -0.43 2.57 32.23
N ALA A 509 -0.80 3.25 31.13
CA ALA A 509 -1.61 4.47 31.19
C ALA A 509 -3.02 4.25 31.74
N ARG A 510 -3.63 3.08 31.45
CA ARG A 510 -4.94 2.70 31.98
C ARG A 510 -4.82 2.36 33.46
N LYS A 511 -3.85 1.53 33.84
CA LYS A 511 -3.62 1.13 35.23
C LYS A 511 -3.37 2.34 36.14
N LEU A 512 -2.54 3.30 35.71
CA LEU A 512 -2.32 4.54 36.45
C LEU A 512 -3.60 5.38 36.62
N ARG A 513 -4.46 5.42 35.60
CA ARG A 513 -5.76 6.10 35.69
C ARG A 513 -6.71 5.38 36.65
N ASP A 514 -6.72 4.05 36.62
CA ASP A 514 -7.51 3.23 37.54
C ASP A 514 -7.03 3.42 39.00
N MET A 515 -5.76 3.81 39.19
CA MET A 515 -5.18 4.20 40.48
C MET A 515 -5.33 5.71 40.80
N GLY A 516 -6.14 6.45 40.03
CA GLY A 516 -6.43 7.87 40.28
C GLY A 516 -5.41 8.87 39.75
N VAL A 517 -4.39 8.45 38.99
CA VAL A 517 -3.38 9.36 38.42
C VAL A 517 -3.90 10.00 37.12
N PRO A 518 -4.06 11.33 37.05
CA PRO A 518 -4.54 12.00 35.84
C PRO A 518 -3.48 11.99 34.73
N VAL A 519 -3.93 11.79 33.48
CA VAL A 519 -3.06 11.93 32.30
C VAL A 519 -2.95 13.41 31.94
N HIS A 520 -1.76 13.98 32.01
CA HIS A 520 -1.54 15.40 31.74
C HIS A 520 -1.47 15.71 30.23
N PHE A 521 -0.81 14.85 29.46
CA PHE A 521 -0.84 14.90 27.99
C PHE A 521 -1.20 13.54 27.42
N ASP A 522 -2.23 13.49 26.56
CA ASP A 522 -2.65 12.24 25.94
C ASP A 522 -1.85 11.90 24.66
N ARG A 523 -2.03 10.68 24.16
CA ARG A 523 -1.36 10.21 22.94
C ARG A 523 -1.74 11.02 21.69
N LYS A 524 -2.94 11.59 21.61
CA LYS A 524 -3.37 12.40 20.45
C LYS A 524 -2.60 13.72 20.43
N GLN A 525 -2.52 14.38 21.58
CA GLN A 525 -1.84 15.66 21.80
C GLN A 525 -0.32 15.55 21.59
N ALA A 526 0.36 14.70 22.36
CA ALA A 526 1.82 14.66 22.38
C ALA A 526 2.42 13.51 21.53
N GLY A 527 1.64 12.51 21.15
CA GLY A 527 2.15 11.28 20.51
C GLY A 527 2.55 10.18 21.51
N ALA A 528 2.59 10.51 22.80
CA ALA A 528 2.77 9.60 23.94
C ALA A 528 1.93 10.09 25.12
N CYS A 529 1.61 9.22 26.08
CA CYS A 529 0.91 9.62 27.30
C CYS A 529 1.93 10.07 28.36
N PHE A 530 1.83 11.32 28.81
CA PHE A 530 2.63 11.87 29.90
C PHE A 530 1.77 12.10 31.14
N LEU A 531 2.31 11.75 32.30
CA LEU A 531 1.72 11.99 33.62
C LEU A 531 2.67 12.87 34.42
N LYS A 532 2.16 13.57 35.43
CA LYS A 532 3.02 14.30 36.38
C LYS A 532 3.79 13.28 37.22
N ARG A 533 5.10 13.48 37.34
CA ARG A 533 6.00 12.58 38.06
C ARG A 533 5.57 12.42 39.52
N ARG A 534 5.28 13.53 40.20
CA ARG A 534 4.82 13.58 41.59
C ARG A 534 3.58 12.70 41.84
N ASP A 535 2.60 12.77 40.94
CA ASP A 535 1.34 12.01 41.10
C ASP A 535 1.58 10.51 40.95
N VAL A 536 2.49 10.12 40.05
CA VAL A 536 2.89 8.72 39.86
C VAL A 536 3.66 8.21 41.08
N GLU A 537 4.62 8.99 41.60
CA GLU A 537 5.44 8.62 42.76
C GLU A 537 4.60 8.46 44.03
N ALA A 538 3.59 9.32 44.23
CA ALA A 538 2.64 9.23 45.34
C ALA A 538 1.86 7.90 45.33
N VAL A 539 1.48 7.43 44.14
CA VAL A 539 0.70 6.20 43.98
C VAL A 539 1.56 4.93 44.03
N ILE A 540 2.81 5.01 43.59
CA ILE A 540 3.75 3.87 43.62
C ILE A 540 4.43 3.72 45.00
N GLY A 541 4.34 4.74 45.85
CA GLY A 541 4.87 4.70 47.21
C GLY A 541 6.37 4.97 47.30
N GLY A 542 6.93 5.75 46.36
CA GLY A 542 8.35 6.10 46.37
C GLY A 542 8.81 6.83 45.11
N PRO A 543 10.04 7.39 45.13
CA PRO A 543 10.63 7.99 43.94
C PRO A 543 10.72 6.94 42.83
N LEU A 544 10.55 7.36 41.58
CA LEU A 544 10.70 6.47 40.43
C LEU A 544 12.13 5.93 40.40
N GLN A 545 12.33 4.73 40.96
CA GLN A 545 13.63 4.08 40.94
C GLN A 545 14.07 3.86 39.49
N HIS A 546 15.17 4.52 39.12
CA HIS A 546 15.85 4.23 37.87
C HIS A 546 16.55 2.91 38.11
N GLY A 547 15.90 1.80 37.72
CA GLY A 547 16.49 0.46 37.87
C GLY A 547 17.89 0.42 37.25
N LYS A 548 18.74 -0.54 37.64
CA LYS A 548 20.12 -0.69 37.13
C LYS A 548 20.19 -0.55 35.60
N ALA A 549 19.21 -1.09 34.88
CA ALA A 549 19.06 -0.91 33.44
C ALA A 549 18.98 0.55 32.98
N SER A 550 18.21 1.40 33.66
CA SER A 550 18.12 2.82 33.34
C SER A 550 19.45 3.55 33.54
N ILE A 551 20.19 3.24 34.61
CA ILE A 551 21.51 3.82 34.87
C ILE A 551 22.50 3.38 33.78
N PHE A 552 22.49 2.08 33.44
CA PHE A 552 23.30 1.52 32.37
C PHE A 552 23.01 2.19 31.03
N PHE A 553 21.74 2.24 30.61
CA PHE A 553 21.35 2.78 29.31
C PHE A 553 21.53 4.31 29.23
N ASP A 554 21.39 5.05 30.33
CA ASP A 554 21.71 6.49 30.37
C ASP A 554 23.22 6.73 30.19
N GLY A 555 24.06 5.95 30.89
CA GLY A 555 25.51 6.02 30.71
C GLY A 555 25.94 5.65 29.28
N LEU A 556 25.37 4.57 28.73
CA LEU A 556 25.63 4.14 27.35
C LEU A 556 25.19 5.20 26.33
N GLN A 557 24.03 5.82 26.54
CA GLN A 557 23.54 6.89 25.69
C GLN A 557 24.46 8.12 25.74
N LYS A 558 24.92 8.52 26.93
CA LYS A 558 25.89 9.62 27.10
C LYS A 558 27.21 9.33 26.39
N ALA A 559 27.71 8.09 26.47
CA ALA A 559 28.91 7.66 25.76
C ALA A 559 28.73 7.74 24.24
N ILE A 560 27.61 7.22 23.71
CA ILE A 560 27.27 7.32 22.28
C ILE A 560 27.21 8.77 21.83
N LEU A 561 26.55 9.66 22.59
CA LEU A 561 26.43 11.08 22.22
C LEU A 561 27.76 11.84 22.21
N ARG A 562 28.76 11.36 22.95
CA ARG A 562 30.13 11.91 22.98
C ARG A 562 31.04 11.30 21.91
N SER A 563 30.71 10.11 21.41
CA SER A 563 31.50 9.44 20.38
C SER A 563 31.50 10.21 19.07
N GLU A 564 32.65 10.22 18.40
CA GLU A 564 32.78 10.78 17.05
C GLU A 564 31.89 10.04 16.05
N PHE A 565 31.48 8.80 16.34
CA PHE A 565 30.67 7.92 15.49
C PHE A 565 29.15 8.06 15.73
N ALA A 566 28.74 8.87 16.72
CA ALA A 566 27.32 9.11 17.08
C ALA A 566 26.44 9.48 15.89
N HIS A 567 27.01 10.15 14.88
CA HIS A 567 26.29 10.61 13.70
C HIS A 567 25.73 9.51 12.80
N HIS A 568 26.13 8.26 13.05
CA HIS A 568 25.63 7.09 12.35
C HIS A 568 24.75 6.21 13.21
N LEU A 569 24.55 6.53 14.49
CA LEU A 569 23.80 5.73 15.44
C LEU A 569 22.52 6.47 15.83
N GLU A 570 21.36 5.92 15.46
CA GLU A 570 20.10 6.35 16.07
C GLU A 570 19.84 5.52 17.32
N TRP A 571 19.67 6.19 18.47
CA TRP A 571 19.28 5.57 19.72
C TRP A 571 17.75 5.47 19.82
N ILE A 572 17.23 4.25 19.94
CA ILE A 572 15.82 4.01 20.25
C ILE A 572 15.72 3.36 21.63
N PRO A 573 15.24 4.09 22.66
CA PRO A 573 15.19 3.57 24.02
C PRO A 573 14.07 2.53 24.21
N GLY A 574 14.44 1.38 24.79
CA GLY A 574 13.58 0.37 25.40
C GLY A 574 13.81 0.30 26.91
N TYR A 575 13.12 -0.63 27.60
CA TYR A 575 13.25 -0.82 29.06
C TYR A 575 14.50 -1.60 29.45
N SER A 576 14.72 -2.69 28.73
CA SER A 576 15.82 -3.63 28.91
C SER A 576 16.69 -3.71 27.66
N TYR A 577 16.44 -2.85 26.66
CA TYR A 577 17.25 -2.79 25.46
C TYR A 577 17.33 -1.40 24.85
N ALA A 578 18.35 -1.16 24.03
CA ALA A 578 18.48 0.01 23.18
C ALA A 578 18.75 -0.43 21.75
N LEU A 579 18.02 0.13 20.78
CA LEU A 579 18.33 -0.10 19.38
C LEU A 579 19.31 0.96 18.89
N LEU A 580 20.43 0.51 18.34
CA LEU A 580 21.43 1.27 17.62
C LEU A 580 21.20 1.06 16.12
N THR A 581 20.74 2.08 15.40
CA THR A 581 20.61 1.99 13.94
C THR A 581 21.81 2.60 13.23
N GLY A 582 22.49 1.80 12.41
CA GLY A 582 23.67 2.14 11.61
C GLY A 582 23.39 2.25 10.11
N MET A 583 24.16 3.08 9.39
CA MET A 583 24.19 3.17 7.91
C MET A 583 22.83 3.45 7.24
N GLY A 584 22.30 4.67 7.43
CA GLY A 584 21.06 5.09 6.76
C GLY A 584 19.85 4.22 7.11
N GLY A 585 19.85 3.62 8.32
CA GLY A 585 18.78 2.77 8.84
C GLY A 585 18.82 1.31 8.38
N LYS A 586 19.89 0.87 7.72
CA LYS A 586 20.01 -0.50 7.17
C LYS A 586 20.47 -1.54 8.17
N VAL A 587 21.32 -1.16 9.13
CA VAL A 587 21.78 -2.05 10.20
C VAL A 587 21.08 -1.65 11.48
N ARG A 588 20.56 -2.64 12.20
CA ARG A 588 19.89 -2.44 13.49
C ARG A 588 20.53 -3.40 14.45
N VAL A 589 21.19 -2.89 15.47
CA VAL A 589 21.77 -3.68 16.55
C VAL A 589 21.00 -3.36 17.82
N SER A 590 20.44 -4.36 18.49
CA SER A 590 19.83 -4.24 19.81
C SER A 590 20.92 -4.47 20.85
N VAL A 591 21.03 -3.59 21.83
CA VAL A 591 21.85 -3.78 23.04
C VAL A 591 20.86 -4.13 24.14
N GLU A 592 20.90 -5.33 24.68
CA GLU A 592 19.95 -5.85 25.68
C GLU A 592 20.70 -6.06 26.99
N LEU A 593 20.07 -5.75 28.13
CA LEU A 593 20.61 -6.09 29.44
C LEU A 593 19.98 -7.42 29.90
N GLY A 594 20.81 -8.36 30.33
CA GLY A 594 20.38 -9.66 30.85
C GLY A 594 19.55 -9.53 32.12
N ALA A 595 18.80 -10.59 32.43
CA ALA A 595 17.91 -10.62 33.60
C ALA A 595 18.67 -10.47 34.93
N ASP A 596 19.94 -10.89 34.96
CA ASP A 596 20.87 -10.72 36.08
C ASP A 596 21.34 -9.25 36.27
N ASN A 597 21.15 -8.39 35.26
CA ASN A 597 21.74 -7.05 35.13
C ASN A 597 23.27 -7.02 35.10
N ASP A 598 23.91 -8.17 34.96
CA ASP A 598 25.37 -8.32 34.95
C ASP A 598 25.88 -8.74 33.56
N THR A 599 24.98 -8.93 32.59
CA THR A 599 25.31 -9.27 31.21
C THR A 599 24.69 -8.27 30.23
N VAL A 600 25.46 -7.85 29.22
CA VAL A 600 24.99 -7.05 28.08
C VAL A 600 25.07 -7.92 26.84
N ARG A 601 23.95 -8.04 26.14
CA ARG A 601 23.82 -8.82 24.92
C ARG A 601 23.66 -7.90 23.71
N LEU A 602 24.54 -8.04 22.73
CA LEU A 602 24.46 -7.32 21.46
C LEU A 602 23.80 -8.23 20.42
N VAL A 603 22.61 -7.88 19.95
CA VAL A 603 21.79 -8.69 19.04
C VAL A 603 21.62 -7.98 17.70
N LEU A 604 22.02 -8.62 16.60
CA LEU A 604 21.78 -8.17 15.22
C LEU A 604 20.60 -8.96 14.63
N PRO A 605 19.34 -8.45 14.71
CA PRO A 605 18.17 -9.16 14.19
C PRO A 605 18.06 -9.12 12.66
N PHE A 606 17.75 -10.27 12.06
CA PHE A 606 17.51 -10.40 10.61
C PHE A 606 16.03 -10.67 10.35
N LYS A 607 15.28 -9.65 9.93
CA LYS A 607 13.84 -9.79 9.66
C LYS A 607 13.56 -10.11 8.18
N GLY A 608 12.84 -11.22 7.93
CA GLY A 608 12.30 -11.59 6.62
C GLY A 608 13.21 -12.45 5.72
N VAL A 609 12.59 -13.09 4.71
CA VAL A 609 13.20 -14.10 3.82
C VAL A 609 14.45 -13.61 3.08
N ARG A 610 14.48 -12.33 2.67
CA ARG A 610 15.66 -11.72 2.02
C ARG A 610 16.83 -11.58 3.00
N SER A 611 16.55 -11.18 4.23
CA SER A 611 17.56 -10.99 5.28
C SER A 611 18.14 -12.34 5.74
N GLN A 612 17.33 -13.39 5.74
CA GLN A 612 17.79 -14.77 5.98
C GLN A 612 18.70 -15.33 4.86
N ARG A 613 18.47 -14.95 3.59
CA ARG A 613 19.42 -15.28 2.50
C ARG A 613 20.74 -14.52 2.62
N VAL A 614 20.66 -13.23 2.98
CA VAL A 614 21.87 -12.42 3.26
C VAL A 614 22.62 -12.99 4.47
N LEU A 615 21.92 -13.47 5.50
CA LEU A 615 22.50 -14.18 6.63
C LEU A 615 23.32 -15.38 6.15
N ARG A 616 22.74 -16.32 5.40
CA ARG A 616 23.50 -17.49 4.91
C ARG A 616 24.75 -17.11 4.12
N ALA A 617 24.67 -16.05 3.31
CA ALA A 617 25.80 -15.57 2.51
C ALA A 617 26.80 -14.68 3.28
N SER A 618 26.53 -14.30 4.54
CA SER A 618 27.39 -13.38 5.30
C SER A 618 27.71 -13.89 6.71
N VAL A 619 27.16 -15.02 7.16
CA VAL A 619 27.39 -15.55 8.51
C VAL A 619 28.87 -15.84 8.72
N GLU A 620 29.56 -16.45 7.75
CA GLU A 620 30.99 -16.72 7.88
C GLU A 620 31.83 -15.44 7.98
N GLU A 621 31.54 -14.42 7.17
CA GLU A 621 32.21 -13.11 7.25
C GLU A 621 31.89 -12.37 8.56
N LEU A 622 30.64 -12.49 9.05
CA LEU A 622 30.18 -11.85 10.29
C LEU A 622 30.73 -12.54 11.54
N VAL A 623 30.81 -13.87 11.55
CA VAL A 623 31.47 -14.65 12.60
C VAL A 623 32.98 -14.37 12.60
N GLY A 624 33.59 -14.15 11.43
CA GLY A 624 34.99 -13.72 11.34
C GLY A 624 35.27 -12.40 12.04
N VAL A 625 34.33 -11.44 12.04
CA VAL A 625 34.48 -10.17 12.77
C VAL A 625 33.91 -10.18 14.18
N TRP A 626 32.99 -11.11 14.50
CA TRP A 626 32.42 -11.35 15.82
C TRP A 626 32.66 -12.83 16.24
N PRO A 627 33.88 -13.19 16.68
CA PRO A 627 34.24 -14.59 16.89
C PRO A 627 33.44 -15.28 17.99
N GLN A 628 32.97 -14.51 18.97
CA GLN A 628 32.20 -14.98 20.12
C GLN A 628 30.68 -14.92 19.88
N ALA A 629 30.25 -14.49 18.69
CA ALA A 629 28.84 -14.39 18.40
C ALA A 629 28.25 -15.74 17.96
N HIS A 630 27.07 -16.03 18.47
CA HIS A 630 26.31 -17.24 18.17
C HIS A 630 25.01 -16.88 17.46
N VAL A 631 24.57 -17.76 16.55
CA VAL A 631 23.29 -17.59 15.85
C VAL A 631 22.17 -18.09 16.75
N THR A 632 21.20 -17.22 17.04
CA THR A 632 20.01 -17.55 17.83
C THR A 632 18.74 -17.36 17.05
N THR A 633 17.71 -18.14 17.38
CA THR A 633 16.36 -17.94 16.89
C THR A 633 15.58 -17.10 17.90
N LEU A 634 15.03 -15.98 17.45
CA LEU A 634 14.15 -15.10 18.21
C LEU A 634 12.76 -15.75 18.36
N GLN A 635 11.98 -15.29 19.34
CA GLN A 635 10.61 -15.80 19.61
C GLN A 635 9.66 -15.71 18.42
N ASP A 636 9.91 -14.81 17.47
CA ASP A 636 9.12 -14.63 16.24
C ASP A 636 9.61 -15.49 15.06
N GLY A 637 10.52 -16.43 15.29
CA GLY A 637 11.11 -17.33 14.28
C GLY A 637 12.19 -16.69 13.43
N ASN A 638 12.55 -15.42 13.67
CA ASN A 638 13.66 -14.77 12.96
C ASN A 638 15.01 -15.20 13.55
N ALA A 639 16.05 -15.28 12.71
CA ALA A 639 17.41 -15.49 13.17
C ALA A 639 18.04 -14.16 13.61
N ALA A 640 18.95 -14.23 14.58
CA ALA A 640 19.77 -13.14 15.05
C ALA A 640 21.19 -13.63 15.32
N LEU A 641 22.18 -12.76 15.13
CA LEU A 641 23.55 -12.99 15.59
C LEU A 641 23.71 -12.26 16.93
N ALA A 642 24.12 -12.96 17.98
CA ALA A 642 24.20 -12.40 19.33
C ALA A 642 25.58 -12.64 19.98
N GLU A 643 26.12 -11.64 20.67
CA GLU A 643 27.34 -11.74 21.49
C GLU A 643 27.03 -11.20 22.89
N GLU A 644 27.55 -11.83 23.93
CA GLU A 644 27.34 -11.45 25.33
C GLU A 644 28.64 -10.92 25.95
N HIS A 645 28.51 -9.91 26.80
CA HIS A 645 29.60 -9.27 27.52
C HIS A 645 29.21 -9.11 28.98
N ARG A 646 30.01 -9.64 29.91
CA ARG A 646 29.78 -9.49 31.35
C ARG A 646 30.20 -8.09 31.81
N LEU A 647 29.30 -7.43 32.53
CA LEU A 647 29.59 -6.18 33.22
C LEU A 647 30.45 -6.48 34.45
N PRO A 648 31.46 -5.64 34.75
CA PRO A 648 32.09 -5.68 36.06
C PRO A 648 31.03 -5.42 37.13
N GLN A 649 31.13 -6.04 38.32
CA GLN A 649 30.15 -6.02 39.42
C GLN A 649 29.80 -4.63 40.01
N MET A 650 30.22 -3.54 39.37
CA MET A 650 29.90 -2.17 39.80
C MET A 650 28.49 -1.77 39.37
N ALA A 651 27.78 -1.06 40.25
CA ALA A 651 26.39 -0.61 40.06
C ALA A 651 26.24 0.55 39.04
N GLY A 652 26.73 0.40 37.81
CA GLY A 652 26.65 1.45 36.79
C GLY A 652 27.15 1.07 35.38
N PHE A 653 27.11 2.05 34.48
CA PHE A 653 27.65 1.94 33.13
C PHE A 653 29.19 1.99 33.15
N ASP A 654 29.83 0.97 32.58
CA ASP A 654 31.28 0.93 32.35
C ASP A 654 31.61 1.40 30.91
N PRO A 655 32.47 2.42 30.72
CA PRO A 655 32.96 2.85 29.41
C PRO A 655 33.52 1.72 28.53
N SER A 656 34.10 0.66 29.12
CA SER A 656 34.64 -0.49 28.39
C SER A 656 33.57 -1.19 27.52
N VAL A 657 32.32 -1.19 28.00
CA VAL A 657 31.16 -1.77 27.31
C VAL A 657 30.85 -0.98 26.05
N PHE A 658 30.95 0.36 26.11
CA PHE A 658 30.75 1.19 24.93
C PHE A 658 31.85 0.97 23.90
N SER A 659 33.12 0.90 24.31
CA SER A 659 34.23 0.57 23.40
C SER A 659 34.03 -0.80 22.73
N TRP A 660 33.53 -1.79 23.48
CA TRP A 660 33.17 -3.10 22.93
C TRP A 660 32.03 -2.98 21.89
N ILE A 661 30.91 -2.33 22.22
CA ILE A 661 29.78 -2.11 21.30
C ILE A 661 30.22 -1.36 20.05
N GLU A 662 30.99 -0.30 20.19
CA GLU A 662 31.46 0.55 19.10
C GLU A 662 32.35 -0.22 18.13
N SER A 663 33.33 -0.97 18.65
CA SER A 663 34.19 -1.86 17.86
C SER A 663 33.37 -2.86 17.03
N ARG A 664 32.33 -3.44 17.66
CA ARG A 664 31.45 -4.43 17.02
C ARG A 664 30.59 -3.83 15.91
N VAL A 665 30.01 -2.65 16.14
CA VAL A 665 29.22 -1.94 15.13
C VAL A 665 30.08 -1.47 13.95
N LEU A 666 31.30 -0.98 14.21
CA LEU A 666 32.24 -0.55 13.16
C LEU A 666 32.71 -1.74 12.30
N SER A 667 32.91 -2.90 12.92
CA SER A 667 33.28 -4.12 12.20
C SER A 667 32.16 -4.61 11.27
N ILE A 668 30.90 -4.59 11.73
CA ILE A 668 29.73 -4.87 10.86
C ILE A 668 29.68 -3.90 9.68
N ARG A 669 29.95 -2.62 9.92
CA ARG A 669 29.99 -1.60 8.87
C ARG A 669 31.04 -1.92 7.80
N ALA A 670 32.23 -2.36 8.19
CA ALA A 670 33.29 -2.70 7.25
C ALA A 670 32.90 -3.87 6.35
N VAL A 671 32.24 -4.90 6.89
CA VAL A 671 31.76 -6.07 6.13
C VAL A 671 30.63 -5.68 5.18
N LEU A 672 29.59 -5.03 5.70
CA LEU A 672 28.40 -4.70 4.92
C LEU A 672 28.62 -3.55 3.93
N GLY A 673 29.62 -2.68 4.15
CA GLY A 673 29.95 -1.59 3.23
C GLY A 673 30.64 -2.03 1.93
N ARG A 674 31.18 -3.27 1.89
CA ARG A 674 31.78 -3.87 0.69
C ARG A 674 30.74 -4.44 -0.28
N ARG A 675 29.49 -4.62 0.17
CA ARG A 675 28.36 -5.18 -0.59
C ARG A 675 27.35 -4.09 -0.97
#